data_AF-A0A6G0WFD5-F1
#
_entry.id   AF-A0A6G0WFD5-F1
#
_cell.length_a   1.000
_cell.length_b   1.000
_cell.length_c   1.000
_cell.angle_alpha   90.00
_cell.angle_beta   90.00
_cell.angle_gamma   90.00
#
_symmetry.space_group_name_H-M   'P 1'
#
loop_
_entity.id
_entity.type
_entity.pdbx_description
1 polymer ?
#
loop_
_entity_poly.entity_id
_entity_poly.type
_entity_poly.pdbx_seq_one_letter_code
_entity_poly.pdbx_strand_id
1 'polypeptide(L)'
;MLILYGSQTGTTEAYAKIVHSFAIARKLSPRVLAADDFNPSQLVHEGVVIFLTSTFYNGEFPTNFTRCWEWLQHTDATLHATKFAVFGLGNSHTKDNFNHAAKQLDARLEVLGATRLIPLGLGDEQAPCGHETAFRPWIQHLWMKLLGGHGKMTLPVQYALHRPDTVAATTKRTTLGFHNLRVLSNTLLTPEGYERPTNLLTLELPDGEIYHLGDQIQVANTNSDNLVERLARRLDVDLDITVQLRPIGHSCHLPTEPILLRDLLRDYVDLSSPPTRSFLEGLSALCTNTEDAAALENLAEDMTIGNMYSQYVSGNAQRRTPFTLVDVLEAHRSIQVGLKHILGNAPILRPRYYTVCSSPLASPRHVQVVYMVETWHSGADPKKVFTGAAAGFMSRLKAGDIMHAGLSRGYFRLPTSLETPILGVALGTGISFFRALLQHRAYHQDRNAVVSKMRLYCGIRHARKDFLFQSELEAYIQRGLLELMPSCSHDSSNFVTPVTMIRDFPIPVAEYLDNGGVYFYCGIGGTVPYFHEAAIEGALQTCHKSTISQEVEAVEEMKLTGRWQVEAFSSCFDHENALQQQQKIQTKKEDTPISDIVGDCAMFCFQCGQTNQGIGCTKIGVCGKTPTVAALQDLLVDHLKQLSWFAHQIRLVNPDIDLSQADRFALSSLFSTMTNVNFDAARFVTFIEQTKHFTDRLSKQYVDICAAKNQTPARVPWKRAEANVVDIEELVASGRKVGVLSRLRAGRNDALVGLQEMLVYGLKGLAAYTDHSLQFGKENVEIYHFIHEAFNFLWTPEAAKIDNVVEMLMRCGQVNLTALALLHESNNTYGAQSPAVVSCLPRPGKCILVSGHDLKMLHDVLEACAAYKAEHGVHINVFTHGELLPAHGYPALRESPHLAGHFGAAWQRQSLEFAHFPGSILMTTNCLTHPKMEYKDRLFTAGVVGWGGIHHLTDDYKPLLDVAVAFKGFTENDLKFNYPPNPFVKAAEQYHVGWGSEAVLDSAWTMLEAVSDGTISRFYVIGGCDGYEGERSYYTDLAAALPSTSVVLTVGCGKFRINHLDMGTIGETGIPRLLDLGQCNDSYSAVQIALALAQALQCGVNDLPLSIVLSWFEQKSIVVLLSLLSLGIRNIRVGPSVPSFLRPSVLKVLHEKFNLMTIGADVQSDIEHMIAGDKPAAALNHYRST
;
A
#
# COMPACT_ATOMS: atom_id res chain seq x y z
N MET A 1 -9.52 31.78 11.05
CA MET A 1 -9.31 30.35 10.72
C MET A 1 -10.22 30.03 9.54
N LEU A 2 -9.68 29.44 8.49
CA LEU A 2 -10.41 29.00 7.31
C LEU A 2 -10.44 27.47 7.27
N ILE A 3 -11.55 26.88 6.84
CA ILE A 3 -11.73 25.44 6.67
C ILE A 3 -12.24 25.23 5.25
N LEU A 4 -11.47 24.50 4.43
CA LEU A 4 -11.83 24.19 3.05
C LEU A 4 -12.06 22.69 2.92
N TYR A 5 -13.15 22.29 2.26
CA TYR A 5 -13.45 20.87 2.06
C TYR A 5 -13.69 20.46 0.61
N GLY A 6 -13.36 19.21 0.32
CA GLY A 6 -13.67 18.51 -0.93
C GLY A 6 -14.49 17.27 -0.62
N SER A 7 -15.73 17.22 -1.13
CA SER A 7 -16.63 16.10 -0.86
C SER A 7 -17.46 15.73 -2.08
N GLN A 8 -17.47 14.45 -2.42
CA GLN A 8 -18.32 13.93 -3.50
C GLN A 8 -19.67 13.44 -2.99
N THR A 9 -19.68 12.78 -1.83
CA THR A 9 -20.86 12.14 -1.24
C THR A 9 -21.38 12.89 0.00
N GLY A 10 -20.71 13.95 0.42
CA GLY A 10 -21.03 14.73 1.63
C GLY A 10 -20.34 14.24 2.91
N THR A 11 -19.61 13.12 2.88
CA THR A 11 -18.93 12.59 4.08
C THR A 11 -17.84 13.55 4.57
N THR A 12 -16.90 13.95 3.71
CA THR A 12 -15.86 14.95 4.06
C THR A 12 -16.46 16.26 4.56
N GLU A 13 -17.57 16.71 3.97
CA GLU A 13 -18.26 17.92 4.39
C GLU A 13 -18.77 17.81 5.84
N ALA A 14 -19.31 16.65 6.23
CA ALA A 14 -19.70 16.40 7.61
C ALA A 14 -18.52 16.53 8.57
N TYR A 15 -17.35 15.94 8.24
CA TYR A 15 -16.13 16.07 9.04
C TYR A 15 -15.64 17.52 9.12
N ALA A 16 -15.72 18.28 8.02
CA ALA A 16 -15.33 19.69 7.99
C ALA A 16 -16.23 20.54 8.89
N LYS A 17 -17.54 20.24 8.91
CA LYS A 17 -18.50 20.87 9.81
C LYS A 17 -18.25 20.50 11.27
N ILE A 18 -17.79 19.28 11.56
CA ILE A 18 -17.33 18.93 12.92
C ILE A 18 -16.17 19.84 13.32
N VAL A 19 -15.11 19.97 12.50
CA VAL A 19 -13.98 20.86 12.79
C VAL A 19 -14.42 22.32 13.01
N HIS A 20 -15.32 22.83 12.16
CA HIS A 20 -15.88 24.19 12.26
C HIS A 20 -16.58 24.42 13.61
N SER A 21 -17.37 23.46 14.01
CA SER A 21 -18.18 23.51 15.22
C SER A 21 -17.34 23.52 16.49
N PHE A 22 -16.30 22.69 16.52
CA PHE A 22 -15.32 22.68 17.59
C PHE A 22 -14.59 24.01 17.72
N ALA A 23 -14.23 24.63 16.59
CA ALA A 23 -13.61 25.95 16.58
C ALA A 23 -14.54 27.02 17.17
N ILE A 24 -15.84 27.03 16.82
CA ILE A 24 -16.84 27.94 17.42
C ILE A 24 -16.95 27.71 18.93
N ALA A 25 -17.08 26.46 19.38
CA ALA A 25 -17.17 26.12 20.81
C ALA A 25 -15.96 26.61 21.62
N ARG A 26 -14.80 26.74 20.97
CA ARG A 26 -13.54 27.27 21.52
C ARG A 26 -13.37 28.78 21.32
N LYS A 27 -14.44 29.49 20.99
CA LYS A 27 -14.49 30.95 20.78
C LYS A 27 -13.58 31.44 19.63
N LEU A 28 -13.29 30.57 18.66
CA LEU A 28 -12.68 30.98 17.40
C LEU A 28 -13.77 31.48 16.43
N SER A 29 -13.36 32.24 15.42
CA SER A 29 -14.24 32.68 14.32
C SER A 29 -13.87 31.95 13.01
N PRO A 30 -14.27 30.68 12.83
CA PRO A 30 -13.96 29.90 11.65
C PRO A 30 -14.91 30.19 10.47
N ARG A 31 -14.38 30.13 9.24
CA ARG A 31 -15.17 30.04 8.00
C ARG A 31 -15.02 28.63 7.43
N VAL A 32 -16.10 28.00 6.98
CA VAL A 32 -16.08 26.66 6.36
C VAL A 32 -16.66 26.75 4.96
N LEU A 33 -15.95 26.37 3.92
CA LEU A 33 -16.37 26.53 2.53
C LEU A 33 -16.02 25.27 1.75
N ALA A 34 -16.79 24.92 0.71
CA ALA A 34 -16.25 24.05 -0.32
C ALA A 34 -15.01 24.74 -0.91
N ALA A 35 -13.96 23.98 -1.18
CA ALA A 35 -12.69 24.58 -1.59
C ALA A 35 -12.83 25.42 -2.86
N ASP A 36 -13.70 25.00 -3.78
CA ASP A 36 -13.99 25.76 -4.99
C ASP A 36 -14.85 26.99 -4.75
N ASP A 37 -15.56 27.14 -3.63
CA ASP A 37 -16.30 28.38 -3.34
C ASP A 37 -15.39 29.51 -2.82
N PHE A 38 -14.17 29.16 -2.39
CA PHE A 38 -13.15 30.12 -1.98
C PHE A 38 -12.34 30.59 -3.20
N ASN A 39 -11.98 31.88 -3.24
CA ASN A 39 -11.04 32.38 -4.26
C ASN A 39 -9.61 31.97 -3.85
N PRO A 40 -8.97 30.99 -4.52
CA PRO A 40 -7.70 30.42 -4.05
C PRO A 40 -6.56 31.44 -3.99
N SER A 41 -6.59 32.49 -4.82
CA SER A 41 -5.63 33.59 -4.78
C SER A 41 -5.57 34.33 -3.45
N GLN A 42 -6.63 34.27 -2.65
CA GLN A 42 -6.71 34.90 -1.33
C GLN A 42 -6.04 34.06 -0.23
N LEU A 43 -5.62 32.82 -0.50
CA LEU A 43 -4.96 31.95 0.50
C LEU A 43 -3.72 32.61 1.12
N VAL A 44 -3.00 33.46 0.37
CA VAL A 44 -1.82 34.22 0.83
C VAL A 44 -2.11 35.14 2.02
N HIS A 45 -3.38 35.51 2.24
CA HIS A 45 -3.80 36.38 3.34
C HIS A 45 -4.35 35.61 4.55
N GLU A 46 -4.45 34.28 4.45
CA GLU A 46 -5.01 33.44 5.52
C GLU A 46 -3.91 32.93 6.46
N GLY A 47 -4.04 33.23 7.76
CA GLY A 47 -3.05 32.80 8.77
C GLY A 47 -3.17 31.32 9.17
N VAL A 48 -4.37 30.75 9.17
CA VAL A 48 -4.61 29.32 9.53
C VAL A 48 -5.68 28.75 8.61
N VAL A 49 -5.34 27.69 7.86
CA VAL A 49 -6.23 27.00 6.92
C VAL A 49 -6.27 25.50 7.22
N ILE A 50 -7.45 24.92 7.42
CA ILE A 50 -7.64 23.48 7.58
C ILE A 50 -8.29 22.92 6.33
N PHE A 51 -7.69 21.88 5.76
CA PHE A 51 -8.23 21.22 4.59
C PHE A 51 -8.76 19.84 4.95
N LEU A 52 -9.94 19.50 4.43
CA LEU A 52 -10.47 18.15 4.50
C LEU A 52 -10.84 17.71 3.08
N THR A 53 -10.35 16.57 2.62
CA THR A 53 -10.75 16.10 1.28
C THR A 53 -10.91 14.60 1.25
N SER A 54 -11.96 14.12 0.61
CA SER A 54 -12.03 12.70 0.23
C SER A 54 -11.15 12.48 -0.99
N THR A 55 -10.61 11.28 -1.13
CA THR A 55 -10.02 10.88 -2.40
C THR A 55 -11.06 10.23 -3.29
N PHE A 56 -11.17 10.73 -4.52
CA PHE A 56 -12.04 10.13 -5.53
C PHE A 56 -11.25 9.14 -6.38
N TYR A 57 -11.72 7.89 -6.41
CA TYR A 57 -11.35 6.81 -7.30
C TYR A 57 -9.85 6.66 -7.66
N ASN A 58 -9.34 7.48 -8.59
CA ASN A 58 -8.00 7.47 -9.17
C ASN A 58 -6.97 8.29 -8.40
N GLY A 59 -7.33 8.77 -7.21
CA GLY A 59 -6.53 9.73 -6.47
C GLY A 59 -6.94 11.18 -6.68
N GLU A 60 -8.04 11.40 -7.38
CA GLU A 60 -8.53 12.72 -7.80
C GLU A 60 -9.19 13.47 -6.64
N PHE A 61 -9.23 14.80 -6.77
CA PHE A 61 -9.99 15.65 -5.88
C PHE A 61 -11.49 15.59 -6.21
N PRO A 62 -12.37 15.74 -5.20
CA PRO A 62 -13.81 15.86 -5.43
C PRO A 62 -14.14 17.07 -6.30
N THR A 63 -15.26 17.02 -7.02
CA THR A 63 -15.62 18.04 -8.02
C THR A 63 -15.78 19.46 -7.46
N ASN A 64 -15.99 19.60 -6.15
CA ASN A 64 -16.05 20.90 -5.46
C ASN A 64 -14.70 21.34 -4.84
N PHE A 65 -13.60 20.73 -5.27
CA PHE A 65 -12.23 21.10 -4.93
C PHE A 65 -11.34 21.24 -6.19
N THR A 66 -11.80 20.80 -7.37
CA THR A 66 -10.99 20.75 -8.59
C THR A 66 -10.40 22.11 -8.97
N ARG A 67 -11.17 23.20 -8.91
CA ARG A 67 -10.69 24.54 -9.28
C ARG A 67 -9.63 25.07 -8.31
N CYS A 68 -9.85 24.85 -7.02
CA CYS A 68 -8.90 25.20 -5.96
C CYS A 68 -7.60 24.42 -6.13
N TRP A 69 -7.70 23.13 -6.44
CA TRP A 69 -6.56 22.29 -6.71
C TRP A 69 -5.78 22.71 -7.96
N GLU A 70 -6.46 22.96 -9.08
CA GLU A 70 -5.84 23.46 -10.32
C GLU A 70 -5.07 24.76 -10.08
N TRP A 71 -5.65 25.70 -9.33
CA TRP A 71 -4.95 26.93 -8.96
C TRP A 71 -3.72 26.64 -8.10
N LEU A 72 -3.87 25.81 -7.05
CA LEU A 72 -2.76 25.43 -6.19
C LEU A 72 -1.64 24.75 -6.99
N GLN A 73 -1.94 23.96 -8.02
CA GLN A 73 -0.96 23.30 -8.88
C GLN A 73 -0.13 24.27 -9.72
N HIS A 74 -0.72 25.37 -10.18
CA HIS A 74 -0.09 26.27 -11.14
C HIS A 74 0.36 27.62 -10.57
N THR A 75 -0.04 27.95 -9.34
CA THR A 75 0.35 29.20 -8.70
C THR A 75 1.82 29.21 -8.28
N ASP A 76 2.47 30.37 -8.43
CA ASP A 76 3.80 30.67 -7.89
C ASP A 76 3.71 31.55 -6.61
N ALA A 77 2.51 31.73 -6.07
CA ALA A 77 2.30 32.52 -4.86
C ALA A 77 2.92 31.86 -3.63
N THR A 78 3.58 32.64 -2.78
CA THR A 78 4.18 32.17 -1.52
C THR A 78 3.20 32.25 -0.36
N LEU A 79 3.07 31.17 0.38
CA LEU A 79 2.13 30.99 1.51
C LEU A 79 2.84 31.00 2.87
N HIS A 80 3.98 31.69 3.01
CA HIS A 80 4.80 31.69 4.24
C HIS A 80 4.06 32.14 5.51
N ALA A 81 3.06 33.01 5.36
CA ALA A 81 2.23 33.48 6.47
C ALA A 81 1.14 32.46 6.88
N THR A 82 0.90 31.44 6.05
CA THR A 82 -0.18 30.48 6.22
C THR A 82 0.30 29.25 6.97
N LYS A 83 -0.38 28.93 8.07
CA LYS A 83 -0.27 27.65 8.76
C LYS A 83 -1.39 26.73 8.32
N PHE A 84 -1.13 25.44 8.12
CA PHE A 84 -2.15 24.53 7.61
C PHE A 84 -2.20 23.16 8.29
N ALA A 85 -3.33 22.49 8.19
CA ALA A 85 -3.47 21.06 8.50
C ALA A 85 -4.39 20.40 7.48
N VAL A 86 -4.13 19.13 7.16
CA VAL A 86 -4.92 18.36 6.18
C VAL A 86 -5.43 17.07 6.82
N PHE A 87 -6.70 16.76 6.56
CA PHE A 87 -7.30 15.46 6.87
C PHE A 87 -7.88 14.83 5.61
N GLY A 88 -7.43 13.61 5.30
CA GLY A 88 -7.95 12.82 4.20
C GLY A 88 -9.03 11.85 4.66
N LEU A 89 -10.03 11.65 3.80
CA LEU A 89 -10.93 10.50 3.87
C LEU A 89 -10.63 9.58 2.68
N GLY A 90 -10.18 8.35 2.95
CA GLY A 90 -9.81 7.38 1.94
C GLY A 90 -10.21 5.96 2.35
N ASN A 91 -10.12 5.04 1.40
CA ASN A 91 -10.45 3.64 1.59
C ASN A 91 -9.22 2.78 1.29
N SER A 92 -8.69 2.06 2.26
CA SER A 92 -7.46 1.26 2.09
C SER A 92 -7.62 0.06 1.15
N HIS A 93 -8.86 -0.32 0.78
CA HIS A 93 -9.06 -1.25 -0.34
C HIS A 93 -8.68 -0.62 -1.69
N THR A 94 -8.71 0.70 -1.82
CA THR A 94 -8.15 1.43 -2.98
C THR A 94 -6.66 1.70 -2.73
N LYS A 95 -5.86 0.64 -2.54
CA LYS A 95 -4.48 0.70 -2.02
C LYS A 95 -3.62 1.80 -2.68
N ASP A 96 -3.64 1.90 -4.00
CA ASP A 96 -2.82 2.89 -4.75
C ASP A 96 -3.27 4.35 -4.57
N ASN A 97 -4.55 4.56 -4.24
CA ASN A 97 -5.17 5.89 -4.12
C ASN A 97 -5.62 6.22 -2.69
N PHE A 98 -5.21 5.42 -1.70
CA PHE A 98 -5.60 5.65 -0.31
C PHE A 98 -5.19 7.07 0.14
N ASN A 99 -6.19 7.93 0.39
CA ASN A 99 -6.01 9.33 0.78
C ASN A 99 -5.14 10.19 -0.17
N HIS A 100 -5.01 9.78 -1.44
CA HIS A 100 -4.15 10.44 -2.42
C HIS A 100 -4.39 11.96 -2.57
N ALA A 101 -5.64 12.43 -2.65
CA ALA A 101 -5.94 13.86 -2.79
C ALA A 101 -5.42 14.66 -1.60
N ALA A 102 -5.63 14.17 -0.37
CA ALA A 102 -5.13 14.80 0.84
C ALA A 102 -3.59 14.79 0.90
N LYS A 103 -2.95 13.69 0.48
CA LYS A 103 -1.48 13.57 0.38
C LYS A 103 -0.90 14.59 -0.62
N GLN A 104 -1.52 14.73 -1.80
CA GLN A 104 -1.10 15.70 -2.82
C GLN A 104 -1.25 17.14 -2.33
N LEU A 105 -2.39 17.44 -1.70
CA LEU A 105 -2.68 18.76 -1.15
C LEU A 105 -1.66 19.17 -0.09
N ASP A 106 -1.42 18.29 0.88
CA ASP A 106 -0.49 18.52 1.98
C ASP A 106 0.93 18.80 1.47
N ALA A 107 1.41 17.99 0.53
CA ALA A 107 2.72 18.19 -0.09
C ALA A 107 2.81 19.51 -0.88
N ARG A 108 1.77 19.88 -1.62
CA ARG A 108 1.79 21.11 -2.43
C ARG A 108 1.78 22.38 -1.58
N LEU A 109 1.04 22.40 -0.48
CA LEU A 109 1.01 23.54 0.45
C LEU A 109 2.39 23.78 1.08
N GLU A 110 3.12 22.72 1.40
CA GLU A 110 4.50 22.80 1.89
C GLU A 110 5.46 23.37 0.83
N VAL A 111 5.33 22.94 -0.43
CA VAL A 111 6.11 23.50 -1.56
C VAL A 111 5.85 25.00 -1.76
N LEU A 112 4.62 25.45 -1.54
CA LEU A 112 4.26 26.88 -1.60
C LEU A 112 4.73 27.67 -0.37
N GLY A 113 5.41 27.04 0.59
CA GLY A 113 6.02 27.67 1.75
C GLY A 113 5.10 27.80 2.98
N ALA A 114 3.92 27.19 2.97
CA ALA A 114 3.03 27.15 4.13
C ALA A 114 3.59 26.25 5.24
N THR A 115 3.29 26.55 6.50
CA THR A 115 3.79 25.79 7.66
C THR A 115 2.77 24.78 8.16
N ARG A 116 3.12 23.49 8.17
CA ARG A 116 2.24 22.43 8.70
C ARG A 116 2.06 22.55 10.22
N LEU A 117 0.82 22.54 10.72
CA LEU A 117 0.47 22.63 12.14
C LEU A 117 0.64 21.30 12.87
N ILE A 118 0.09 20.24 12.28
CA ILE A 118 0.10 18.86 12.78
C ILE A 118 0.27 17.90 11.58
N PRO A 119 0.72 16.66 11.80
CA PRO A 119 0.82 15.67 10.72
C PRO A 119 -0.50 15.48 9.96
N LEU A 120 -0.39 15.16 8.67
CA LEU A 120 -1.50 14.78 7.81
C LEU A 120 -2.27 13.60 8.44
N GLY A 121 -3.58 13.74 8.62
CA GLY A 121 -4.43 12.66 9.07
C GLY A 121 -4.99 11.86 7.90
N LEU A 122 -4.96 10.53 7.99
CA LEU A 122 -5.40 9.62 6.93
C LEU A 122 -6.53 8.74 7.45
N GLY A 123 -7.77 9.17 7.28
CA GLY A 123 -8.95 8.36 7.61
C GLY A 123 -9.04 7.15 6.68
N ASP A 124 -9.30 5.97 7.25
CA ASP A 124 -9.56 4.74 6.49
C ASP A 124 -10.96 4.21 6.70
N GLU A 125 -11.75 4.14 5.63
CA GLU A 125 -13.06 3.50 5.63
C GLU A 125 -13.04 2.05 6.14
N GLN A 126 -11.94 1.30 5.94
CA GLN A 126 -11.83 -0.11 6.35
C GLN A 126 -11.39 -0.31 7.80
N ALA A 127 -10.97 0.76 8.48
CA ALA A 127 -10.63 0.65 9.88
C ALA A 127 -11.86 0.21 10.71
N PRO A 128 -11.67 -0.37 11.91
CA PRO A 128 -12.77 -0.87 12.73
C PRO A 128 -13.90 0.14 12.99
N CYS A 129 -13.60 1.45 12.92
CA CYS A 129 -14.56 2.54 13.05
C CYS A 129 -14.60 3.47 11.82
N GLY A 130 -14.18 2.99 10.65
CA GLY A 130 -14.01 3.79 9.45
C GLY A 130 -13.08 4.97 9.65
N HIS A 131 -13.32 6.05 8.90
CA HIS A 131 -12.47 7.25 8.90
C HIS A 131 -12.29 7.89 10.29
N GLU A 132 -13.24 7.67 11.22
CA GLU A 132 -13.18 8.15 12.61
C GLU A 132 -11.94 7.64 13.36
N THR A 133 -11.46 6.44 13.00
CA THR A 133 -10.30 5.80 13.65
C THR A 133 -9.08 6.72 13.62
N ALA A 134 -8.82 7.39 12.49
CA ALA A 134 -7.73 8.35 12.38
C ALA A 134 -8.18 9.79 12.69
N PHE A 135 -9.45 10.13 12.47
CA PHE A 135 -9.95 11.48 12.67
C PHE A 135 -9.93 11.92 14.12
N ARG A 136 -10.33 11.05 15.06
CA ARG A 136 -10.37 11.38 16.50
C ARG A 136 -9.00 11.76 17.07
N PRO A 137 -7.93 10.96 16.92
CA PRO A 137 -6.61 11.39 17.39
C PRO A 137 -6.11 12.62 16.62
N TRP A 138 -6.39 12.71 15.32
CA TRP A 138 -5.97 13.86 14.50
C TRP A 138 -6.60 15.19 14.97
N ILE A 139 -7.91 15.20 15.21
CA ILE A 139 -8.62 16.40 15.63
C ILE A 139 -8.24 16.80 17.07
N GLN A 140 -7.96 15.84 17.95
CA GLN A 140 -7.41 16.12 19.29
C GLN A 140 -6.04 16.82 19.20
N HIS A 141 -5.13 16.31 18.36
CA HIS A 141 -3.84 16.96 18.11
C HIS A 141 -3.99 18.36 17.53
N LEU A 142 -4.95 18.57 16.63
CA LEU A 142 -5.23 19.88 16.05
C LEU A 142 -5.56 20.92 17.13
N TRP A 143 -6.44 20.56 18.07
CA TRP A 143 -6.82 21.46 19.16
C TRP A 143 -5.71 21.66 20.18
N MET A 144 -4.96 20.60 20.51
CA MET A 144 -3.77 20.70 21.36
C MET A 144 -2.77 21.70 20.78
N LYS A 145 -2.52 21.65 19.46
CA LYS A 145 -1.59 22.55 18.80
C LYS A 145 -2.10 24.00 18.74
N LEU A 146 -3.41 24.19 18.51
CA LEU A 146 -3.99 25.53 18.37
C LEU A 146 -4.23 26.23 19.72
N LEU A 147 -4.56 25.48 20.79
CA LEU A 147 -5.10 26.05 22.03
C LEU A 147 -4.50 25.44 23.32
N GLY A 148 -3.69 24.38 23.25
CA GLY A 148 -3.01 23.80 24.42
C GLY A 148 -3.88 22.95 25.34
N GLY A 149 -5.02 22.40 24.90
CA GLY A 149 -5.86 21.52 25.73
C GLY A 149 -6.79 20.57 24.96
N HIS A 150 -7.12 19.43 25.59
CA HIS A 150 -8.08 18.44 25.12
C HIS A 150 -9.51 18.89 25.45
N GLY A 151 -10.12 19.70 24.58
CA GLY A 151 -11.54 20.02 24.74
C GLY A 151 -12.44 18.86 24.28
N LYS A 152 -13.53 18.58 25.01
CA LYS A 152 -14.53 17.57 24.66
C LYS A 152 -15.21 17.84 23.30
N MET A 153 -15.72 16.80 22.65
CA MET A 153 -16.57 16.91 21.48
C MET A 153 -17.91 17.57 21.84
N THR A 154 -18.32 18.56 21.05
CA THR A 154 -19.60 19.26 21.22
C THR A 154 -20.50 18.98 20.02
N LEU A 155 -21.81 18.83 20.23
CA LEU A 155 -22.77 18.71 19.14
C LEU A 155 -23.13 20.09 18.57
N PRO A 156 -22.68 20.44 17.36
CA PRO A 156 -23.07 21.71 16.75
C PRO A 156 -24.54 21.84 16.45
N VAL A 157 -24.95 23.11 16.40
CA VAL A 157 -26.19 23.53 15.76
C VAL A 157 -25.86 24.05 14.36
N GLN A 158 -26.33 23.36 13.32
CA GLN A 158 -26.08 23.74 11.92
C GLN A 158 -27.26 24.47 11.27
N TYR A 159 -28.43 24.45 11.90
CA TYR A 159 -29.65 25.09 11.38
C TYR A 159 -30.32 25.90 12.48
N ALA A 160 -30.66 27.14 12.17
CA ALA A 160 -31.60 27.91 12.95
C ALA A 160 -33.02 27.54 12.51
N LEU A 161 -33.86 27.15 13.46
CA LEU A 161 -35.26 26.86 13.18
C LEU A 161 -36.10 28.11 13.32
N HIS A 162 -36.84 28.43 12.27
CA HIS A 162 -37.89 29.43 12.27
C HIS A 162 -39.25 28.74 12.13
N ARG A 163 -40.27 29.25 12.81
CA ARG A 163 -41.67 28.84 12.62
C ARG A 163 -42.35 29.89 11.74
N PRO A 164 -42.55 29.64 10.44
CA PRO A 164 -43.28 30.56 9.59
C PRO A 164 -44.76 30.62 9.97
N ASP A 165 -45.41 31.76 9.73
CA ASP A 165 -46.84 31.98 10.01
C ASP A 165 -47.75 31.18 9.06
N THR A 166 -47.22 30.77 7.91
CA THR A 166 -47.91 29.96 6.91
C THR A 166 -47.64 28.47 7.12
N VAL A 167 -48.71 27.68 7.19
CA VAL A 167 -48.64 26.21 7.22
C VAL A 167 -48.19 25.70 5.85
N ALA A 168 -47.06 24.99 5.82
CA ALA A 168 -46.60 24.34 4.60
C ALA A 168 -47.54 23.19 4.23
N ALA A 169 -47.88 23.06 2.95
CA ALA A 169 -48.52 21.86 2.45
C ALA A 169 -47.53 20.69 2.51
N THR A 170 -48.03 19.46 2.69
CA THR A 170 -47.22 18.24 2.63
C THR A 170 -46.48 18.18 1.29
N THR A 171 -45.17 18.36 1.31
CA THR A 171 -44.31 18.36 0.11
C THR A 171 -43.53 17.07 0.02
N LYS A 172 -43.67 16.36 -1.12
CA LYS A 172 -42.89 15.15 -1.39
C LYS A 172 -41.43 15.51 -1.68
N ARG A 173 -40.51 14.63 -1.27
CA ARG A 173 -39.09 14.74 -1.61
C ARG A 173 -38.90 14.83 -3.12
N THR A 174 -38.25 15.89 -3.58
CA THR A 174 -37.86 16.07 -4.98
C THR A 174 -36.38 15.71 -5.14
N THR A 175 -36.10 14.61 -5.85
CA THR A 175 -34.74 14.22 -6.21
C THR A 175 -34.61 14.28 -7.74
N LEU A 176 -33.55 14.91 -8.25
CA LEU A 176 -33.33 15.02 -9.69
C LEU A 176 -33.19 13.63 -10.32
N GLY A 177 -33.90 13.36 -11.41
CA GLY A 177 -33.91 12.06 -12.10
C GLY A 177 -34.75 10.97 -11.42
N PHE A 178 -35.51 11.32 -10.37
CA PHE A 178 -36.44 10.40 -9.72
C PHE A 178 -37.87 10.69 -10.17
N HIS A 179 -38.62 9.61 -10.33
CA HIS A 179 -40.00 9.63 -10.79
C HIS A 179 -40.90 8.94 -9.77
N ASN A 180 -42.20 9.18 -9.88
CA ASN A 180 -43.22 8.49 -9.10
C ASN A 180 -43.62 7.22 -9.85
N LEU A 181 -43.23 6.07 -9.32
CA LEU A 181 -43.57 4.76 -9.87
C LEU A 181 -44.74 4.17 -9.06
N ARG A 182 -45.77 3.71 -9.76
CA ARG A 182 -46.92 3.07 -9.12
C ARG A 182 -46.60 1.63 -8.77
N VAL A 183 -46.84 1.25 -7.52
CA VAL A 183 -46.70 -0.13 -7.04
C VAL A 183 -47.89 -0.94 -7.55
N LEU A 184 -47.62 -1.98 -8.34
CA LEU A 184 -48.64 -2.89 -8.87
C LEU A 184 -48.83 -4.09 -7.94
N SER A 185 -47.73 -4.63 -7.40
CA SER A 185 -47.75 -5.75 -6.46
C SER A 185 -46.48 -5.80 -5.63
N ASN A 186 -46.58 -6.40 -4.44
CA ASN A 186 -45.47 -6.68 -3.54
C ASN A 186 -45.70 -8.07 -2.95
N THR A 187 -45.12 -9.09 -3.58
CA THR A 187 -45.46 -10.50 -3.33
C THR A 187 -44.35 -11.18 -2.54
N LEU A 188 -44.70 -11.82 -1.42
CA LEU A 188 -43.77 -12.65 -0.66
C LEU A 188 -43.40 -13.91 -1.45
N LEU A 189 -42.10 -14.12 -1.68
CA LEU A 189 -41.57 -15.27 -2.42
C LEU A 189 -41.16 -16.44 -1.52
N THR A 190 -40.92 -16.18 -0.24
CA THR A 190 -40.53 -17.16 0.77
C THR A 190 -41.74 -17.60 1.61
N PRO A 191 -41.72 -18.78 2.28
CA PRO A 191 -42.79 -19.17 3.19
C PRO A 191 -43.02 -18.13 4.30
N GLU A 192 -44.29 -18.01 4.74
CA GLU A 192 -44.62 -17.19 5.91
C GLU A 192 -43.84 -17.65 7.15
N GLY A 193 -43.36 -16.69 7.95
CA GLY A 193 -42.58 -16.96 9.16
C GLY A 193 -41.11 -17.31 8.92
N TYR A 194 -40.62 -17.32 7.67
CA TYR A 194 -39.18 -17.44 7.42
C TYR A 194 -38.44 -16.21 7.94
N GLU A 195 -37.28 -16.41 8.58
CA GLU A 195 -36.49 -15.37 9.24
C GLU A 195 -35.89 -14.31 8.29
N ARG A 196 -35.92 -14.56 6.98
CA ARG A 196 -35.46 -13.65 5.91
C ARG A 196 -36.52 -13.50 4.82
N PRO A 197 -37.65 -12.84 5.10
CA PRO A 197 -38.71 -12.68 4.12
C PRO A 197 -38.17 -11.95 2.87
N THR A 198 -38.35 -12.58 1.72
CA THR A 198 -37.90 -12.04 0.43
C THR A 198 -39.11 -11.78 -0.45
N ASN A 199 -39.19 -10.57 -1.01
CA ASN A 199 -40.36 -10.10 -1.74
C ASN A 199 -40.01 -9.71 -3.17
N LEU A 200 -40.99 -9.82 -4.06
CA LEU A 200 -40.97 -9.30 -5.43
C LEU A 200 -41.86 -8.05 -5.50
N LEU A 201 -41.25 -6.89 -5.70
CA LEU A 201 -41.94 -5.63 -5.95
C LEU A 201 -42.08 -5.42 -7.46
N THR A 202 -43.29 -5.17 -7.94
CA THR A 202 -43.56 -4.80 -9.34
C THR A 202 -43.99 -3.34 -9.41
N LEU A 203 -43.31 -2.58 -10.26
CA LEU A 203 -43.49 -1.14 -10.42
C LEU A 203 -43.84 -0.81 -11.87
N GLU A 204 -44.77 0.11 -12.05
CA GLU A 204 -45.10 0.67 -13.36
C GLU A 204 -44.20 1.86 -13.68
N LEU A 205 -43.63 1.85 -14.89
CA LEU A 205 -42.82 2.95 -15.38
C LEU A 205 -43.69 4.13 -15.86
N PRO A 206 -43.22 5.38 -15.68
CA PRO A 206 -43.83 6.55 -16.28
C PRO A 206 -43.86 6.47 -17.81
N ASP A 207 -44.74 7.27 -18.43
CA ASP A 207 -44.80 7.35 -19.89
C ASP A 207 -43.51 7.93 -20.48
N GLY A 208 -42.97 7.23 -21.49
CA GLY A 208 -41.73 7.61 -22.18
C GLY A 208 -40.45 7.06 -21.55
N GLU A 209 -40.50 6.55 -20.32
CA GLU A 209 -39.34 5.94 -19.66
C GLU A 209 -39.06 4.54 -20.19
N ILE A 210 -37.79 4.25 -20.47
CA ILE A 210 -37.31 2.95 -20.93
C ILE A 210 -36.19 2.44 -20.03
N TYR A 211 -36.11 1.12 -19.89
CA TYR A 211 -35.03 0.46 -19.17
C TYR A 211 -34.44 -0.65 -20.03
N HIS A 212 -33.24 -1.08 -19.68
CA HIS A 212 -32.47 -2.08 -20.40
C HIS A 212 -32.17 -3.28 -19.52
N LEU A 213 -31.82 -4.39 -20.16
CA LEU A 213 -31.47 -5.60 -19.44
C LEU A 213 -30.21 -5.36 -18.60
N GLY A 214 -30.29 -5.70 -17.32
CA GLY A 214 -29.21 -5.48 -16.35
C GLY A 214 -29.21 -4.10 -15.70
N ASP A 215 -30.16 -3.21 -16.02
CA ASP A 215 -30.28 -1.91 -15.34
C ASP A 215 -30.57 -2.06 -13.83
N GLN A 216 -30.38 -0.97 -13.10
CA GLN A 216 -30.62 -0.85 -11.67
C GLN A 216 -31.67 0.23 -11.37
N ILE A 217 -32.31 0.12 -10.21
CA ILE A 217 -33.25 1.11 -9.70
C ILE A 217 -32.77 1.66 -8.35
N GLN A 218 -32.89 2.97 -8.19
CA GLN A 218 -32.55 3.72 -6.98
C GLN A 218 -33.83 4.05 -6.22
N VAL A 219 -34.00 3.49 -5.03
CA VAL A 219 -35.19 3.64 -4.20
C VAL A 219 -34.96 4.74 -3.17
N ALA A 220 -35.73 5.83 -3.24
CA ALA A 220 -35.76 6.83 -2.18
C ALA A 220 -36.64 6.31 -1.03
N ASN A 221 -36.00 5.76 -0.02
CA ASN A 221 -36.67 5.22 1.16
C ASN A 221 -37.13 6.34 2.11
N THR A 222 -37.82 5.95 3.20
CA THR A 222 -38.28 6.85 4.25
C THR A 222 -38.18 6.15 5.62
N ASN A 223 -38.07 6.93 6.70
CA ASN A 223 -38.20 6.41 8.06
C ASN A 223 -39.63 5.91 8.32
N SER A 224 -39.78 4.97 9.25
CA SER A 224 -41.12 4.60 9.72
C SER A 224 -41.73 5.71 10.56
N ASP A 225 -43.06 5.88 10.48
CA ASP A 225 -43.79 6.85 11.30
C ASP A 225 -43.54 6.62 12.79
N ASN A 226 -43.45 5.36 13.22
CA ASN A 226 -43.11 5.01 14.60
C ASN A 226 -41.77 5.59 15.06
N LEU A 227 -40.73 5.54 14.21
CA LEU A 227 -39.40 6.05 14.55
C LEU A 227 -39.41 7.59 14.67
N VAL A 228 -40.13 8.25 13.75
CA VAL A 228 -40.33 9.70 13.77
C VAL A 228 -41.12 10.14 15.01
N GLU A 229 -42.19 9.44 15.36
CA GLU A 229 -43.01 9.70 16.55
C GLU A 229 -42.28 9.44 17.87
N ARG A 230 -41.42 8.42 17.92
CA ARG A 230 -40.57 8.16 19.09
C ARG A 230 -39.57 9.30 19.31
N LEU A 231 -38.89 9.75 18.25
CA LEU A 231 -38.00 10.88 18.32
C LEU A 231 -38.74 12.16 18.75
N ALA A 232 -39.90 12.44 18.15
CA ALA A 232 -40.72 13.61 18.48
C ALA A 232 -41.11 13.64 19.96
N ARG A 233 -41.60 12.52 20.50
CA ARG A 233 -41.90 12.37 21.93
C ARG A 233 -40.66 12.54 22.81
N ARG A 234 -39.50 12.03 22.38
CA ARG A 234 -38.24 12.16 23.13
C ARG A 234 -37.72 13.60 23.17
N LEU A 235 -38.00 14.39 22.14
CA LEU A 235 -37.59 15.79 22.03
C LEU A 235 -38.66 16.78 22.51
N ASP A 236 -39.87 16.29 22.86
CA ASP A 236 -41.04 17.11 23.19
C ASP A 236 -41.39 18.12 22.09
N VAL A 237 -41.46 17.65 20.84
CA VAL A 237 -41.80 18.46 19.67
C VAL A 237 -43.06 17.96 18.98
N ASP A 238 -43.89 18.90 18.53
CA ASP A 238 -45.08 18.63 17.72
C ASP A 238 -44.67 18.41 16.25
N LEU A 239 -45.09 17.29 15.67
CA LEU A 239 -44.77 16.88 14.30
C LEU A 239 -45.53 17.66 13.23
N ASP A 240 -46.67 18.25 13.59
CA ASP A 240 -47.57 18.91 12.65
C ASP A 240 -47.27 20.40 12.50
N ILE A 241 -46.17 20.87 13.12
CA ILE A 241 -45.68 22.24 12.92
C ILE A 241 -44.92 22.34 11.60
N THR A 242 -45.05 23.51 10.98
CA THR A 242 -44.15 23.90 9.88
C THR A 242 -42.86 24.47 10.45
N VAL A 243 -41.74 23.97 9.94
CA VAL A 243 -40.40 24.48 10.23
C VAL A 243 -39.77 25.02 8.96
N GLN A 244 -39.03 26.11 9.09
CA GLN A 244 -38.17 26.61 8.04
C GLN A 244 -36.74 26.60 8.57
N LEU A 245 -35.87 25.87 7.86
CA LEU A 245 -34.47 25.77 8.22
C LEU A 245 -33.71 26.94 7.60
N ARG A 246 -33.02 27.71 8.45
CA ARG A 246 -32.00 28.66 8.01
C ARG A 246 -30.63 28.05 8.27
N PRO A 247 -29.88 27.68 7.22
CA PRO A 247 -28.51 27.22 7.36
C PRO A 247 -27.68 28.21 8.19
N ILE A 248 -26.93 27.68 9.14
CA ILE A 248 -25.88 28.42 9.84
C ILE A 248 -24.58 28.11 9.09
N GLY A 249 -24.01 29.10 8.40
CA GLY A 249 -22.87 28.89 7.51
C GLY A 249 -23.28 28.23 6.18
N HIS A 250 -22.53 27.21 5.75
CA HIS A 250 -22.68 26.58 4.42
C HIS A 250 -23.53 25.30 4.42
N SER A 251 -24.40 25.11 5.40
CA SER A 251 -25.19 23.87 5.54
C SER A 251 -26.34 23.77 4.54
N CYS A 252 -26.20 23.03 3.44
CA CYS A 252 -27.20 23.02 2.34
C CYS A 252 -27.87 21.66 2.05
N HIS A 253 -27.83 20.69 2.96
CA HIS A 253 -28.30 19.31 2.65
C HIS A 253 -29.77 19.04 2.97
N LEU A 254 -30.36 19.84 3.85
CA LEU A 254 -31.77 19.76 4.22
C LEU A 254 -32.55 20.87 3.50
N PRO A 255 -33.84 20.65 3.19
CA PRO A 255 -34.67 21.65 2.54
C PRO A 255 -34.75 22.93 3.40
N THR A 256 -34.53 24.09 2.78
CA THR A 256 -34.62 25.41 3.42
C THR A 256 -35.98 26.09 3.24
N GLU A 257 -36.81 25.56 2.33
CA GLU A 257 -38.18 25.98 2.17
C GLU A 257 -39.04 25.53 3.37
N PRO A 258 -40.14 26.23 3.70
CA PRO A 258 -41.08 25.80 4.73
C PRO A 258 -41.53 24.35 4.49
N ILE A 259 -41.34 23.50 5.50
CA ILE A 259 -41.66 22.07 5.44
C ILE A 259 -42.30 21.61 6.75
N LEU A 260 -43.19 20.63 6.68
CA LEU A 260 -43.74 19.98 7.87
C LEU A 260 -42.62 19.23 8.61
N LEU A 261 -42.52 19.36 9.93
CA LEU A 261 -41.47 18.68 10.71
C LEU A 261 -41.52 17.15 10.51
N ARG A 262 -42.72 16.59 10.40
CA ARG A 262 -42.94 15.19 10.03
C ARG A 262 -42.25 14.80 8.74
N ASP A 263 -42.44 15.55 7.66
CA ASP A 263 -41.87 15.24 6.34
C ASP A 263 -40.35 15.38 6.36
N LEU A 264 -39.83 16.41 7.04
CA LEU A 264 -38.38 16.60 7.21
C LEU A 264 -37.72 15.39 7.88
N LEU A 265 -38.25 14.96 9.03
CA LEU A 265 -37.70 13.83 9.79
C LEU A 265 -37.94 12.49 9.09
N ARG A 266 -39.04 12.34 8.34
CA ARG A 266 -39.38 11.10 7.65
C ARG A 266 -38.55 10.90 6.37
N ASP A 267 -38.37 11.95 5.57
CA ASP A 267 -37.93 11.82 4.18
C ASP A 267 -36.46 12.21 3.95
N TYR A 268 -35.85 12.96 4.89
CA TYR A 268 -34.51 13.55 4.70
C TYR A 268 -33.47 13.14 5.74
N VAL A 269 -33.85 12.92 6.98
CA VAL A 269 -32.90 12.60 8.08
C VAL A 269 -32.83 11.10 8.28
N ASP A 270 -31.64 10.50 8.39
CA ASP A 270 -31.50 9.08 8.72
C ASP A 270 -31.57 8.87 10.24
N LEU A 271 -32.69 8.34 10.69
CA LEU A 271 -32.93 7.99 12.09
C LEU A 271 -32.69 6.51 12.38
N SER A 272 -32.52 5.71 11.32
CA SER A 272 -32.54 4.25 11.36
C SER A 272 -31.14 3.64 11.47
N SER A 273 -30.11 4.38 11.06
CA SER A 273 -28.73 3.95 11.19
C SER A 273 -28.21 4.06 12.62
N PRO A 274 -27.26 3.20 13.03
CA PRO A 274 -26.52 3.37 14.25
C PRO A 274 -25.82 4.74 14.35
N PRO A 275 -25.88 5.43 15.50
CA PRO A 275 -25.15 6.69 15.67
C PRO A 275 -23.65 6.42 15.64
N THR A 276 -22.90 7.34 15.02
CA THR A 276 -21.44 7.25 14.98
C THR A 276 -20.85 7.44 16.37
N ARG A 277 -19.64 6.91 16.61
CA ARG A 277 -18.91 7.10 17.88
C ARG A 277 -18.72 8.58 18.23
N SER A 278 -18.48 9.42 17.22
CA SER A 278 -18.34 10.86 17.40
C SER A 278 -19.65 11.54 17.81
N PHE A 279 -20.79 11.05 17.31
CA PHE A 279 -22.11 11.48 17.78
C PHE A 279 -22.34 11.02 19.23
N LEU A 280 -21.97 9.79 19.58
CA LEU A 280 -22.09 9.27 20.95
C LEU A 280 -21.26 10.09 21.96
N GLU A 281 -20.01 10.43 21.63
CA GLU A 281 -19.17 11.31 22.45
C GLU A 281 -19.79 12.72 22.57
N GLY A 282 -20.36 13.25 21.48
CA GLY A 282 -21.06 14.54 21.55
C GLY A 282 -22.32 14.50 22.44
N LEU A 283 -23.03 13.38 22.48
CA LEU A 283 -24.20 13.17 23.35
C LEU A 283 -23.81 13.05 24.82
N SER A 284 -22.64 12.46 25.13
CA SER A 284 -22.16 12.35 26.52
C SER A 284 -21.98 13.72 27.17
N ALA A 285 -21.51 14.71 26.40
CA ALA A 285 -21.34 16.09 26.86
C ALA A 285 -22.66 16.80 27.19
N LEU A 286 -23.81 16.27 26.73
CA LEU A 286 -25.14 16.80 27.03
C LEU A 286 -25.84 16.04 28.16
N CYS A 287 -25.20 15.04 28.78
CA CYS A 287 -25.78 14.29 29.88
C CYS A 287 -25.78 15.11 31.17
N THR A 288 -26.91 15.09 31.87
CA THR A 288 -27.04 15.63 33.24
C THR A 288 -26.62 14.62 34.31
N ASN A 289 -26.57 13.33 33.97
CA ASN A 289 -26.09 12.25 34.83
C ASN A 289 -24.68 11.83 34.39
N THR A 290 -23.75 11.73 35.35
CA THR A 290 -22.36 11.33 35.13
C THR A 290 -22.20 9.87 34.72
N GLU A 291 -23.09 8.97 35.15
CA GLU A 291 -23.05 7.54 34.76
C GLU A 291 -23.43 7.36 33.29
N ASP A 292 -24.49 8.06 32.83
CA ASP A 292 -24.88 8.07 31.42
C ASP A 292 -23.77 8.68 30.54
N ALA A 293 -23.15 9.77 31.01
CA ALA A 293 -22.03 10.39 30.32
C ALA A 293 -20.86 9.40 30.16
N ALA A 294 -20.47 8.74 31.25
CA ALA A 294 -19.38 7.76 31.24
C ALA A 294 -19.70 6.54 30.37
N ALA A 295 -20.94 6.05 30.39
CA ALA A 295 -21.37 4.93 29.55
C ALA A 295 -21.26 5.25 28.05
N LEU A 296 -21.69 6.46 27.65
CA LEU A 296 -21.57 6.92 26.27
C LEU A 296 -20.12 7.20 25.85
N GLU A 297 -19.31 7.77 26.76
CA GLU A 297 -17.87 7.97 26.54
C GLU A 297 -17.15 6.63 26.34
N ASN A 298 -17.36 5.65 27.23
CA ASN A 298 -16.78 4.32 27.11
C ASN A 298 -17.21 3.64 25.80
N LEU A 299 -18.49 3.75 25.43
CA LEU A 299 -19.00 3.19 24.19
C LEU A 299 -18.39 3.85 22.95
N ALA A 300 -18.10 5.15 23.02
CA ALA A 300 -17.44 5.88 21.95
C ALA A 300 -15.93 5.57 21.88
N GLU A 301 -15.24 5.45 23.01
CA GLU A 301 -13.77 5.35 23.12
C GLU A 301 -13.21 3.93 23.02
N ASP A 302 -13.97 2.90 23.41
CA ASP A 302 -13.45 1.53 23.42
C ASP A 302 -13.24 1.00 21.99
N MET A 303 -11.98 0.90 21.58
CA MET A 303 -11.54 0.42 20.26
C MET A 303 -11.11 -1.05 20.27
N THR A 304 -11.30 -1.79 21.37
CA THR A 304 -10.88 -3.19 21.47
C THR A 304 -11.71 -4.11 20.56
N ILE A 305 -11.12 -5.20 20.05
CA ILE A 305 -11.85 -6.15 19.21
C ILE A 305 -12.96 -6.81 20.04
N GLY A 306 -14.20 -6.83 19.52
CA GLY A 306 -15.36 -7.41 20.22
C GLY A 306 -16.02 -6.48 21.26
N ASN A 307 -15.63 -5.21 21.30
CA ASN A 307 -16.21 -4.19 22.17
C ASN A 307 -17.74 -4.05 22.00
N MET A 308 -18.37 -3.40 22.98
CA MET A 308 -19.83 -3.26 23.04
C MET A 308 -20.41 -2.55 21.80
N TYR A 309 -19.74 -1.51 21.28
CA TYR A 309 -20.17 -0.84 20.05
C TYR A 309 -20.16 -1.79 18.86
N SER A 310 -19.10 -2.58 18.70
CA SER A 310 -18.96 -3.59 17.65
C SER A 310 -20.06 -4.65 17.75
N GLN A 311 -20.54 -5.00 18.94
CA GLN A 311 -21.66 -5.93 19.10
C GLN A 311 -23.00 -5.33 18.62
N TYR A 312 -23.17 -4.01 18.76
CA TYR A 312 -24.34 -3.30 18.20
C TYR A 312 -24.28 -3.17 16.67
N VAL A 313 -23.08 -2.98 16.11
CA VAL A 313 -22.91 -2.71 14.67
C VAL A 313 -22.53 -3.93 13.82
N SER A 314 -22.01 -5.02 14.39
CA SER A 314 -21.52 -6.21 13.64
C SER A 314 -22.63 -7.22 13.32
N GLY A 315 -22.53 -7.82 12.13
CA GLY A 315 -23.60 -8.57 11.45
C GLY A 315 -23.95 -9.98 11.95
N ASN A 316 -23.77 -10.31 13.23
CA ASN A 316 -24.31 -11.59 13.73
C ASN A 316 -25.81 -11.44 14.04
N ALA A 317 -26.66 -11.84 13.08
CA ALA A 317 -28.11 -11.67 13.10
C ALA A 317 -28.81 -12.25 14.35
N GLN A 318 -28.20 -13.21 15.04
CA GLN A 318 -28.78 -13.86 16.22
C GLN A 318 -28.52 -13.11 17.55
N ARG A 319 -27.62 -12.10 17.57
CA ARG A 319 -27.23 -11.37 18.81
C ARG A 319 -27.32 -9.85 18.70
N ARG A 320 -27.74 -9.33 17.54
CA ARG A 320 -27.76 -7.88 17.31
C ARG A 320 -28.86 -7.21 18.12
N THR A 321 -28.46 -6.40 19.10
CA THR A 321 -29.41 -5.52 19.80
C THR A 321 -29.64 -4.27 18.95
N PRO A 322 -30.90 -3.86 18.72
CA PRO A 322 -31.23 -2.64 18.01
C PRO A 322 -30.59 -1.42 18.65
N PHE A 323 -29.91 -0.61 17.84
CA PHE A 323 -29.08 0.50 18.29
C PHE A 323 -29.18 1.66 17.29
N THR A 324 -30.34 2.34 17.26
CA THR A 324 -30.54 3.58 16.49
C THR A 324 -30.25 4.81 17.36
N LEU A 325 -30.15 5.99 16.73
CA LEU A 325 -30.06 7.26 17.47
C LEU A 325 -31.21 7.41 18.47
N VAL A 326 -32.43 7.06 18.06
CA VAL A 326 -33.62 7.17 18.91
C VAL A 326 -33.54 6.22 20.10
N ASP A 327 -33.01 5.01 19.92
CA ASP A 327 -32.82 4.05 21.01
C ASP A 327 -31.82 4.56 22.05
N VAL A 328 -30.71 5.17 21.62
CA VAL A 328 -29.72 5.78 22.52
C VAL A 328 -30.34 6.91 23.34
N LEU A 329 -31.12 7.78 22.70
CA LEU A 329 -31.79 8.88 23.40
C LEU A 329 -32.84 8.37 24.41
N GLU A 330 -33.54 7.28 24.10
CA GLU A 330 -34.50 6.67 25.01
C GLU A 330 -33.83 5.94 26.19
N ALA A 331 -32.70 5.27 25.95
CA ALA A 331 -31.92 4.57 26.97
C ALA A 331 -31.27 5.53 27.97
N HIS A 332 -30.75 6.66 27.49
CA HIS A 332 -30.07 7.67 28.30
C HIS A 332 -30.92 8.94 28.40
N ARG A 333 -31.89 8.93 29.31
CA ARG A 333 -32.83 10.06 29.50
C ARG A 333 -32.17 11.34 30.01
N SER A 334 -30.99 11.25 30.61
CA SER A 334 -30.28 12.43 31.12
C SER A 334 -29.69 13.32 30.02
N ILE A 335 -29.65 12.85 28.76
CA ILE A 335 -29.20 13.63 27.60
C ILE A 335 -30.13 14.82 27.35
N GLN A 336 -29.61 16.04 27.48
CA GLN A 336 -30.26 17.31 27.17
C GLN A 336 -30.01 17.71 25.71
N VAL A 337 -30.66 17.01 24.78
CA VAL A 337 -30.57 17.27 23.33
C VAL A 337 -31.87 17.91 22.81
N GLY A 338 -31.77 18.64 21.71
CA GLY A 338 -32.91 19.31 21.08
C GLY A 338 -32.89 19.14 19.56
N LEU A 339 -34.00 19.44 18.89
CA LEU A 339 -34.19 19.22 17.44
C LEU A 339 -33.07 19.81 16.59
N LYS A 340 -32.61 21.01 16.93
CA LYS A 340 -31.51 21.71 16.24
C LYS A 340 -30.17 20.94 16.26
N HIS A 341 -29.93 20.13 17.29
CA HIS A 341 -28.75 19.25 17.37
C HIS A 341 -28.94 18.01 16.50
N ILE A 342 -30.14 17.43 16.48
CA ILE A 342 -30.43 16.25 15.65
C ILE A 342 -30.30 16.60 14.16
N LEU A 343 -30.95 17.67 13.71
CA LEU A 343 -30.90 18.11 12.31
C LEU A 343 -29.49 18.49 11.84
N GLY A 344 -28.61 18.89 12.76
CA GLY A 344 -27.23 19.24 12.44
C GLY A 344 -26.25 18.06 12.43
N ASN A 345 -26.60 16.91 13.04
CA ASN A 345 -25.62 15.84 13.27
C ASN A 345 -26.08 14.45 12.81
N ALA A 346 -27.38 14.24 12.60
CA ALA A 346 -27.87 13.02 12.00
C ALA A 346 -27.55 12.98 10.48
N PRO A 347 -27.14 11.82 9.93
CA PRO A 347 -26.91 11.68 8.48
C PRO A 347 -28.17 11.96 7.66
N ILE A 348 -28.00 12.20 6.35
CA ILE A 348 -29.13 12.28 5.42
C ILE A 348 -29.50 10.91 4.86
N LEU A 349 -30.79 10.72 4.58
CA LEU A 349 -31.33 9.49 4.05
C LEU A 349 -31.04 9.36 2.54
N ARG A 350 -30.15 8.42 2.15
CA ARG A 350 -29.68 8.25 0.75
C ARG A 350 -30.47 7.15 -0.02
N PRO A 351 -30.70 7.29 -1.34
CA PRO A 351 -31.45 6.30 -2.14
C PRO A 351 -30.71 4.98 -2.40
N ARG A 352 -31.33 3.83 -2.14
CA ARG A 352 -30.69 2.50 -2.23
C ARG A 352 -30.82 1.84 -3.62
N TYR A 353 -29.75 1.23 -4.11
CA TYR A 353 -29.73 0.52 -5.41
C TYR A 353 -30.24 -0.92 -5.30
N TYR A 354 -30.97 -1.35 -6.32
CA TYR A 354 -31.39 -2.74 -6.52
C TYR A 354 -31.29 -3.12 -8.01
N THR A 355 -30.84 -4.34 -8.30
CA THR A 355 -30.81 -4.89 -9.67
C THR A 355 -32.24 -5.15 -10.16
N VAL A 356 -32.52 -4.71 -11.39
CA VAL A 356 -33.81 -4.99 -12.03
C VAL A 356 -33.92 -6.48 -12.39
N CYS A 357 -35.03 -7.08 -11.99
CA CYS A 357 -35.31 -8.52 -12.05
C CYS A 357 -36.22 -8.92 -13.23
N SER A 358 -36.58 -7.98 -14.11
CA SER A 358 -37.41 -8.22 -15.31
C SER A 358 -36.68 -7.90 -16.61
N SER A 359 -36.97 -8.62 -17.69
CA SER A 359 -36.48 -8.26 -19.03
C SER A 359 -37.34 -7.16 -19.67
N PRO A 360 -36.74 -6.12 -20.30
CA PRO A 360 -37.50 -5.08 -21.00
C PRO A 360 -38.29 -5.62 -22.21
N LEU A 361 -37.91 -6.79 -22.76
CA LEU A 361 -38.66 -7.44 -23.83
C LEU A 361 -39.89 -8.21 -23.32
N ALA A 362 -39.81 -8.72 -22.07
CA ALA A 362 -40.92 -9.43 -21.45
C ALA A 362 -41.89 -8.49 -20.73
N SER A 363 -41.40 -7.35 -20.23
CA SER A 363 -42.18 -6.38 -19.44
C SER A 363 -41.75 -4.94 -19.73
N PRO A 364 -42.01 -4.41 -20.93
CA PRO A 364 -41.50 -3.10 -21.36
C PRO A 364 -41.98 -1.92 -20.51
N ARG A 365 -43.12 -2.08 -19.82
CA ARG A 365 -43.75 -1.05 -18.98
C ARG A 365 -43.60 -1.30 -17.48
N HIS A 366 -42.99 -2.43 -17.08
CA HIS A 366 -42.95 -2.84 -15.68
C HIS A 366 -41.54 -3.27 -15.26
N VAL A 367 -41.04 -2.65 -14.19
CA VAL A 367 -39.78 -3.01 -13.55
C VAL A 367 -40.08 -3.85 -12.32
N GLN A 368 -39.41 -5.00 -12.21
CA GLN A 368 -39.52 -5.88 -11.05
C GLN A 368 -38.23 -5.84 -10.23
N VAL A 369 -38.37 -5.89 -8.91
CA VAL A 369 -37.24 -5.83 -7.97
C VAL A 369 -37.41 -6.90 -6.91
N VAL A 370 -36.36 -7.68 -6.67
CA VAL A 370 -36.31 -8.62 -5.55
C VAL A 370 -35.51 -8.01 -4.43
N TYR A 371 -36.07 -8.03 -3.23
CA TYR A 371 -35.40 -7.54 -2.04
C TYR A 371 -35.73 -8.41 -0.84
N MET A 372 -34.77 -8.50 0.08
CA MET A 372 -34.86 -9.30 1.29
C MET A 372 -34.85 -8.38 2.50
N VAL A 373 -35.75 -8.66 3.44
CA VAL A 373 -35.94 -7.83 4.63
C VAL A 373 -35.34 -8.55 5.81
N GLU A 374 -34.21 -8.05 6.30
CA GLU A 374 -33.66 -8.52 7.57
C GLU A 374 -34.45 -7.91 8.72
N THR A 375 -34.79 -8.76 9.68
CA THR A 375 -35.62 -8.41 10.83
C THR A 375 -34.84 -8.72 12.10
N TRP A 376 -34.73 -7.74 13.00
CA TRP A 376 -34.05 -7.88 14.29
C TRP A 376 -35.02 -7.62 15.44
N HIS A 377 -34.80 -8.30 16.55
CA HIS A 377 -35.59 -8.15 17.77
C HIS A 377 -34.75 -7.51 18.87
N SER A 378 -35.36 -6.64 19.68
CA SER A 378 -34.66 -6.15 20.87
C SER A 378 -34.52 -7.24 21.92
N GLY A 379 -33.31 -7.41 22.47
CA GLY A 379 -33.08 -8.30 23.61
C GLY A 379 -33.81 -7.84 24.88
N ALA A 380 -34.05 -6.54 25.02
CA ALA A 380 -34.78 -5.96 26.15
C ALA A 380 -36.31 -6.04 25.98
N ASP A 381 -36.80 -6.02 24.74
CA ASP A 381 -38.22 -6.20 24.41
C ASP A 381 -38.35 -6.98 23.09
N PRO A 382 -38.57 -8.31 23.14
CA PRO A 382 -38.72 -9.13 21.94
C PRO A 382 -39.87 -8.70 21.00
N LYS A 383 -40.82 -7.89 21.48
CA LYS A 383 -41.90 -7.33 20.65
C LYS A 383 -41.44 -6.15 19.79
N LYS A 384 -40.32 -5.51 20.11
CA LYS A 384 -39.74 -4.46 19.27
C LYS A 384 -38.97 -5.08 18.12
N VAL A 385 -39.49 -4.85 16.91
CA VAL A 385 -38.97 -5.38 15.66
C VAL A 385 -38.35 -4.26 14.83
N PHE A 386 -37.16 -4.51 14.28
CA PHE A 386 -36.39 -3.55 13.50
C PHE A 386 -36.08 -4.12 12.13
N THR A 387 -36.05 -3.25 11.12
CA THR A 387 -35.76 -3.61 9.72
C THR A 387 -34.82 -2.60 9.10
N GLY A 388 -34.08 -2.99 8.06
CA GLY A 388 -33.27 -2.05 7.29
C GLY A 388 -34.12 -0.93 6.67
N ALA A 389 -33.56 0.26 6.50
CA ALA A 389 -34.31 1.45 6.08
C ALA A 389 -35.05 1.27 4.73
N ALA A 390 -34.33 0.83 3.69
CA ALA A 390 -34.88 0.66 2.34
C ALA A 390 -35.74 -0.61 2.20
N ALA A 391 -35.23 -1.77 2.60
CA ALA A 391 -35.98 -3.03 2.54
C ALA A 391 -37.23 -2.98 3.45
N GLY A 392 -37.11 -2.39 4.64
CA GLY A 392 -38.22 -2.15 5.54
C GLY A 392 -39.26 -1.19 4.94
N PHE A 393 -38.83 -0.09 4.30
CA PHE A 393 -39.73 0.79 3.56
C PHE A 393 -40.50 0.05 2.47
N MET A 394 -39.80 -0.67 1.59
CA MET A 394 -40.43 -1.42 0.50
C MET A 394 -41.38 -2.52 1.01
N SER A 395 -41.06 -3.17 2.14
CA SER A 395 -41.90 -4.22 2.73
C SER A 395 -43.30 -3.74 3.15
N ARG A 396 -43.48 -2.43 3.36
CA ARG A 396 -44.76 -1.83 3.74
C ARG A 396 -45.60 -1.38 2.56
N LEU A 397 -45.02 -1.34 1.35
CA LEU A 397 -45.72 -0.88 0.14
C LEU A 397 -46.78 -1.89 -0.30
N LYS A 398 -47.95 -1.37 -0.66
CA LYS A 398 -49.11 -2.11 -1.17
C LYS A 398 -49.44 -1.68 -2.61
N ALA A 399 -50.22 -2.51 -3.30
CA ALA A 399 -50.72 -2.15 -4.62
C ALA A 399 -51.49 -0.82 -4.57
N GLY A 400 -51.17 0.09 -5.48
CA GLY A 400 -51.70 1.45 -5.53
C GLY A 400 -50.82 2.52 -4.86
N ASP A 401 -49.86 2.11 -4.01
CA ASP A 401 -48.91 3.05 -3.42
C ASP A 401 -47.97 3.64 -4.47
N ILE A 402 -47.36 4.79 -4.15
CA ILE A 402 -46.39 5.46 -5.02
C ILE A 402 -45.01 5.38 -4.38
N MET A 403 -44.05 4.83 -5.13
CA MET A 403 -42.64 4.81 -4.75
C MET A 403 -41.87 5.84 -5.56
N HIS A 404 -41.07 6.67 -4.88
CA HIS A 404 -40.19 7.61 -5.57
C HIS A 404 -38.86 6.92 -5.88
N ALA A 405 -38.53 6.79 -7.16
CA ALA A 405 -37.32 6.06 -7.60
C ALA A 405 -36.76 6.56 -8.92
N GLY A 406 -35.45 6.38 -9.12
CA GLY A 406 -34.74 6.68 -10.36
C GLY A 406 -34.19 5.43 -11.02
N LEU A 407 -34.12 5.41 -12.36
CA LEU A 407 -33.46 4.34 -13.11
C LEU A 407 -32.01 4.70 -13.42
N SER A 408 -31.12 3.70 -13.40
CA SER A 408 -29.73 3.87 -13.79
C SER A 408 -29.19 2.65 -14.52
N ARG A 409 -28.22 2.88 -15.41
CA ARG A 409 -27.52 1.80 -16.13
C ARG A 409 -26.77 0.89 -15.17
N GLY A 410 -26.95 -0.42 -15.32
CA GLY A 410 -26.20 -1.42 -14.56
C GLY A 410 -24.81 -1.72 -15.14
N TYR A 411 -24.10 -2.62 -14.46
CA TYR A 411 -22.66 -2.85 -14.70
C TYR A 411 -22.38 -3.96 -15.71
N PHE A 412 -23.27 -4.95 -15.82
CA PHE A 412 -23.04 -6.08 -16.70
C PHE A 412 -23.14 -5.70 -18.18
N ARG A 413 -22.09 -6.05 -18.92
CA ARG A 413 -22.05 -6.02 -20.39
C ARG A 413 -22.39 -7.39 -20.91
N LEU A 414 -23.54 -7.49 -21.56
CA LEU A 414 -24.00 -8.76 -22.11
C LEU A 414 -23.23 -9.12 -23.39
N PRO A 415 -22.98 -10.42 -23.64
CA PRO A 415 -22.46 -10.87 -24.93
C PRO A 415 -23.36 -10.40 -26.08
N THR A 416 -22.75 -9.97 -27.19
CA THR A 416 -23.49 -9.57 -28.39
C THR A 416 -24.16 -10.75 -29.08
N SER A 417 -23.54 -11.93 -29.02
CA SER A 417 -24.11 -13.17 -29.54
C SER A 417 -24.95 -13.88 -28.48
N LEU A 418 -26.14 -14.34 -28.88
CA LEU A 418 -26.99 -15.20 -28.06
C LEU A 418 -26.43 -16.63 -27.92
N GLU A 419 -25.44 -17.01 -28.72
CA GLU A 419 -24.82 -18.34 -28.69
C GLU A 419 -23.62 -18.43 -27.74
N THR A 420 -23.17 -17.31 -27.17
CA THR A 420 -22.05 -17.32 -26.20
C THR A 420 -22.47 -18.05 -24.92
N PRO A 421 -21.72 -19.07 -24.44
CA PRO A 421 -22.02 -19.75 -23.18
C PRO A 421 -21.95 -18.79 -21.98
N ILE A 422 -22.79 -19.02 -20.97
CA ILE A 422 -22.82 -18.18 -19.76
C ILE A 422 -22.65 -19.05 -18.52
N LEU A 423 -21.66 -18.70 -17.70
CA LEU A 423 -21.41 -19.27 -16.39
C LEU A 423 -21.79 -18.24 -15.31
N GLY A 424 -22.86 -18.49 -14.58
CA GLY A 424 -23.39 -17.58 -13.57
C GLY A 424 -23.18 -18.09 -12.15
N VAL A 425 -22.93 -17.18 -11.22
CA VAL A 425 -23.06 -17.40 -9.78
C VAL A 425 -24.05 -16.38 -9.22
N ALA A 426 -25.12 -16.87 -8.60
CA ALA A 426 -26.12 -16.05 -7.92
C ALA A 426 -26.15 -16.38 -6.42
N LEU A 427 -26.04 -15.38 -5.55
CA LEU A 427 -26.27 -15.55 -4.11
C LEU A 427 -27.53 -14.81 -3.66
N GLY A 428 -28.50 -15.55 -3.11
CA GLY A 428 -29.75 -14.97 -2.60
C GLY A 428 -30.48 -14.09 -3.64
N THR A 429 -30.68 -12.81 -3.33
CA THR A 429 -31.36 -11.85 -4.23
C THR A 429 -30.56 -11.54 -5.51
N GLY A 430 -29.29 -11.95 -5.59
CA GLY A 430 -28.49 -11.89 -6.81
C GLY A 430 -29.05 -12.69 -7.98
N ILE A 431 -30.04 -13.57 -7.74
CA ILE A 431 -30.83 -14.23 -8.79
C ILE A 431 -31.53 -13.24 -9.74
N SER A 432 -31.70 -11.97 -9.30
CA SER A 432 -32.42 -10.93 -10.04
C SER A 432 -31.91 -10.75 -11.47
N PHE A 433 -30.60 -10.57 -11.65
CA PHE A 433 -29.98 -10.41 -12.96
C PHE A 433 -30.20 -11.63 -13.85
N PHE A 434 -29.94 -12.83 -13.31
CA PHE A 434 -30.05 -14.08 -14.06
C PHE A 434 -31.48 -14.40 -14.48
N ARG A 435 -32.47 -14.06 -13.65
CA ARG A 435 -33.88 -14.17 -14.02
C ARG A 435 -34.22 -13.26 -15.19
N ALA A 436 -33.84 -11.98 -15.14
CA ALA A 436 -34.06 -11.04 -16.24
C ALA A 436 -33.38 -11.52 -17.54
N LEU A 437 -32.16 -12.05 -17.43
CA LEU A 437 -31.40 -12.60 -18.55
C LEU A 437 -32.10 -13.82 -19.16
N LEU A 438 -32.56 -14.76 -18.34
CA LEU A 438 -33.31 -15.95 -18.80
C LEU A 438 -34.62 -15.56 -19.50
N GLN A 439 -35.38 -14.59 -18.98
CA GLN A 439 -36.56 -14.06 -19.65
C GLN A 439 -36.23 -13.46 -21.02
N HIS A 440 -35.14 -12.72 -21.11
CA HIS A 440 -34.68 -12.13 -22.37
C HIS A 440 -34.30 -13.20 -23.39
N ARG A 441 -33.59 -14.25 -22.98
CA ARG A 441 -33.17 -15.35 -23.85
C ARG A 441 -34.37 -16.21 -24.28
N ALA A 442 -35.31 -16.47 -23.39
CA ALA A 442 -36.56 -17.15 -23.68
C ALA A 442 -37.38 -16.40 -24.76
N TYR A 443 -37.50 -15.08 -24.66
CA TYR A 443 -38.19 -14.25 -25.65
C TYR A 443 -37.61 -14.39 -27.07
N HIS A 444 -36.29 -14.52 -27.19
CA HIS A 444 -35.59 -14.75 -28.46
C HIS A 444 -35.75 -16.20 -28.94
N GLN A 445 -35.68 -17.18 -28.04
CA GLN A 445 -35.94 -18.59 -28.36
C GLN A 445 -37.36 -18.78 -28.93
N ASP A 446 -38.36 -18.10 -28.35
CA ASP A 446 -39.76 -18.12 -28.82
C ASP A 446 -39.93 -17.54 -30.24
N ARG A 447 -38.90 -16.83 -30.74
CA ARG A 447 -38.83 -16.28 -32.11
C ARG A 447 -37.82 -17.02 -32.99
N ASN A 448 -37.50 -18.25 -32.63
CA ASN A 448 -36.59 -19.15 -33.35
C ASN A 448 -35.13 -18.68 -33.43
N ALA A 449 -34.68 -17.81 -32.52
CA ALA A 449 -33.26 -17.50 -32.40
C ALA A 449 -32.51 -18.67 -31.72
N VAL A 450 -31.29 -18.95 -32.18
CA VAL A 450 -30.40 -19.90 -31.52
C VAL A 450 -29.83 -19.25 -30.27
N VAL A 451 -30.00 -19.93 -29.13
CA VAL A 451 -29.58 -19.46 -27.80
C VAL A 451 -28.79 -20.56 -27.11
N SER A 452 -27.60 -20.24 -26.60
CA SER A 452 -26.83 -21.15 -25.75
C SER A 452 -27.51 -21.42 -24.41
N LYS A 453 -27.13 -22.54 -23.78
CA LYS A 453 -27.51 -22.86 -22.40
C LYS A 453 -26.69 -22.01 -21.42
N MET A 454 -27.31 -21.59 -20.33
CA MET A 454 -26.63 -20.93 -19.20
C MET A 454 -26.43 -21.94 -18.05
N ARG A 455 -25.22 -22.04 -17.49
CA ARG A 455 -24.98 -22.75 -16.24
C ARG A 455 -25.03 -21.77 -15.08
N LEU A 456 -25.85 -22.03 -14.07
CA LEU A 456 -26.04 -21.14 -12.93
C LEU A 456 -25.80 -21.88 -11.62
N TYR A 457 -24.77 -21.47 -10.88
CA TYR A 457 -24.60 -21.88 -9.48
C TYR A 457 -25.40 -20.94 -8.58
N CYS A 458 -26.41 -21.47 -7.92
CA CYS A 458 -27.32 -20.70 -7.08
C CYS A 458 -27.05 -21.03 -5.60
N GLY A 459 -26.51 -20.06 -4.85
CA GLY A 459 -26.26 -20.18 -3.42
C GLY A 459 -27.46 -19.71 -2.60
N ILE A 460 -28.05 -20.64 -1.86
CA ILE A 460 -29.20 -20.42 -0.97
C ILE A 460 -28.96 -21.07 0.40
N ARG A 461 -29.77 -20.74 1.42
CA ARG A 461 -29.62 -21.41 2.73
C ARG A 461 -30.36 -22.74 2.75
N HIS A 462 -31.62 -22.74 2.32
CA HIS A 462 -32.55 -23.86 2.46
C HIS A 462 -33.40 -24.02 1.20
N ALA A 463 -33.30 -25.16 0.51
CA ALA A 463 -34.07 -25.47 -0.69
C ALA A 463 -35.59 -25.29 -0.48
N ARG A 464 -36.11 -25.62 0.71
CA ARG A 464 -37.54 -25.50 1.03
C ARG A 464 -38.00 -24.09 1.39
N LYS A 465 -37.09 -23.15 1.70
CA LYS A 465 -37.45 -21.84 2.26
C LYS A 465 -37.05 -20.65 1.39
N ASP A 466 -35.90 -20.69 0.72
CA ASP A 466 -35.37 -19.53 -0.02
C ASP A 466 -34.98 -19.83 -1.47
N PHE A 467 -35.57 -20.87 -2.07
CA PHE A 467 -35.44 -21.15 -3.50
C PHE A 467 -36.39 -20.26 -4.34
N LEU A 468 -35.94 -19.04 -4.61
CA LEU A 468 -36.71 -18.03 -5.34
C LEU A 468 -36.98 -18.47 -6.79
N PHE A 469 -38.21 -18.25 -7.26
CA PHE A 469 -38.65 -18.52 -8.65
C PHE A 469 -38.52 -19.97 -9.12
N GLN A 470 -38.59 -20.94 -8.22
CA GLN A 470 -38.37 -22.36 -8.53
C GLN A 470 -39.11 -22.84 -9.79
N SER A 471 -40.43 -22.63 -9.88
CA SER A 471 -41.22 -23.09 -11.03
C SER A 471 -40.83 -22.45 -12.36
N GLU A 472 -40.39 -21.18 -12.35
CA GLU A 472 -39.91 -20.47 -13.55
C GLU A 472 -38.55 -21.02 -14.00
N LEU A 473 -37.64 -21.27 -13.04
CA LEU A 473 -36.34 -21.87 -13.31
C LEU A 473 -36.47 -23.32 -13.83
N GLU A 474 -37.38 -24.12 -13.27
CA GLU A 474 -37.69 -25.47 -13.75
C GLU A 474 -38.20 -25.47 -15.18
N ALA A 475 -39.05 -24.52 -15.55
CA ALA A 475 -39.50 -24.35 -16.94
C ALA A 475 -38.34 -24.02 -17.89
N TYR A 476 -37.38 -23.20 -17.48
CA TYR A 476 -36.18 -22.91 -18.29
C TYR A 476 -35.24 -24.12 -18.43
N ILE A 477 -35.17 -24.99 -17.43
CA ILE A 477 -34.44 -26.26 -17.53
C ILE A 477 -35.10 -27.16 -18.58
N GLN A 478 -36.43 -27.32 -18.54
CA GLN A 478 -37.18 -28.12 -19.51
C GLN A 478 -37.05 -27.59 -20.94
N ARG A 479 -36.94 -26.27 -21.10
CA ARG A 479 -36.69 -25.59 -22.39
C ARG A 479 -35.24 -25.65 -22.88
N GLY A 480 -34.34 -26.26 -22.11
CA GLY A 480 -32.91 -26.36 -22.43
C GLY A 480 -32.12 -25.05 -22.31
N LEU A 481 -32.69 -24.02 -21.67
CA LEU A 481 -32.06 -22.71 -21.50
C LEU A 481 -31.14 -22.63 -20.27
N LEU A 482 -31.38 -23.47 -19.26
CA LEU A 482 -30.74 -23.38 -17.95
C LEU A 482 -30.17 -24.74 -17.50
N GLU A 483 -28.96 -24.72 -16.96
CA GLU A 483 -28.38 -25.76 -16.12
C GLU A 483 -28.20 -25.22 -14.70
N LEU A 484 -29.08 -25.63 -13.79
CA LEU A 484 -29.12 -25.06 -12.45
C LEU A 484 -28.40 -25.94 -11.44
N MET A 485 -27.41 -25.39 -10.76
CA MET A 485 -26.65 -26.02 -9.67
C MET A 485 -27.02 -25.36 -8.34
N PRO A 486 -28.11 -25.78 -7.67
CA PRO A 486 -28.47 -25.24 -6.37
C PRO A 486 -27.50 -25.74 -5.28
N SER A 487 -27.07 -24.82 -4.42
CA SER A 487 -26.17 -25.10 -3.28
C SER A 487 -26.81 -24.59 -2.00
N CYS A 488 -27.25 -25.52 -1.16
CA CYS A 488 -28.06 -25.26 0.03
C CYS A 488 -27.18 -25.36 1.28
N SER A 489 -26.68 -24.21 1.74
CA SER A 489 -25.65 -24.12 2.78
C SER A 489 -26.06 -24.62 4.16
N HIS A 490 -27.37 -24.73 4.45
CA HIS A 490 -27.90 -25.08 5.77
C HIS A 490 -28.80 -26.33 5.77
N ASP A 491 -28.94 -27.03 4.65
CA ASP A 491 -29.78 -28.24 4.55
C ASP A 491 -29.02 -29.54 4.86
N SER A 492 -27.69 -29.48 4.99
CA SER A 492 -26.85 -30.65 5.30
C SER A 492 -25.83 -30.32 6.40
N SER A 493 -25.21 -31.34 7.00
CA SER A 493 -24.11 -31.15 7.96
C SER A 493 -22.87 -30.53 7.30
N ASN A 494 -22.74 -30.63 5.98
CA ASN A 494 -21.68 -30.01 5.21
C ASN A 494 -22.13 -28.63 4.72
N PHE A 495 -21.29 -27.61 4.88
CA PHE A 495 -21.59 -26.25 4.43
C PHE A 495 -21.39 -26.11 2.91
N VAL A 496 -22.43 -26.49 2.14
CA VAL A 496 -22.39 -26.50 0.67
C VAL A 496 -22.68 -25.11 0.10
N THR A 497 -21.78 -24.59 -0.72
CA THR A 497 -21.88 -23.27 -1.37
C THR A 497 -21.51 -23.37 -2.85
N PRO A 498 -21.72 -22.32 -3.68
CA PRO A 498 -21.24 -22.36 -5.05
C PRO A 498 -19.72 -22.54 -5.15
N VAL A 499 -18.95 -22.02 -4.18
CA VAL A 499 -17.49 -22.22 -4.07
C VAL A 499 -17.17 -23.71 -3.97
N THR A 500 -17.83 -24.42 -3.05
CA THR A 500 -17.58 -25.86 -2.88
C THR A 500 -18.05 -26.65 -4.09
N MET A 501 -19.19 -26.30 -4.71
CA MET A 501 -19.68 -26.98 -5.91
C MET A 501 -18.76 -26.81 -7.12
N ILE A 502 -18.22 -25.60 -7.33
CA ILE A 502 -17.24 -25.32 -8.39
C ILE A 502 -15.98 -26.16 -8.18
N ARG A 503 -15.48 -26.20 -6.95
CA ARG A 503 -14.30 -27.00 -6.58
C ARG A 503 -14.53 -28.49 -6.75
N ASP A 504 -15.68 -29.00 -6.31
CA ASP A 504 -15.97 -30.43 -6.28
C ASP A 504 -16.39 -30.97 -7.67
N PHE A 505 -16.87 -30.10 -8.57
CA PHE A 505 -17.25 -30.43 -9.95
C PHE A 505 -16.59 -29.46 -10.95
N PRO A 506 -15.27 -29.56 -11.17
CA PRO A 506 -14.51 -28.57 -11.94
C PRO A 506 -14.69 -28.70 -13.46
N ILE A 507 -14.96 -29.90 -13.99
CA ILE A 507 -15.02 -30.17 -15.44
C ILE A 507 -16.03 -29.25 -16.16
N PRO A 508 -17.29 -29.14 -15.72
CA PRO A 508 -18.24 -28.28 -16.42
C PRO A 508 -17.93 -26.78 -16.31
N VAL A 509 -17.08 -26.36 -15.37
CA VAL A 509 -16.62 -24.97 -15.27
C VAL A 509 -15.62 -24.68 -16.39
N ALA A 510 -14.60 -25.54 -16.54
CA ALA A 510 -13.62 -25.45 -17.63
C ALA A 510 -14.31 -25.52 -19.00
N GLU A 511 -15.22 -26.47 -19.21
CA GLU A 511 -15.96 -26.59 -20.48
C GLU A 511 -16.67 -25.30 -20.92
N TYR A 512 -17.30 -24.56 -20.00
CA TYR A 512 -17.96 -23.30 -20.35
C TYR A 512 -16.95 -22.19 -20.67
N LEU A 513 -15.88 -22.08 -19.88
CA LEU A 513 -14.90 -21.00 -20.01
C LEU A 513 -13.96 -21.19 -21.22
N ASP A 514 -13.58 -22.44 -21.51
CA ASP A 514 -12.76 -22.83 -22.66
C ASP A 514 -13.48 -22.59 -23.99
N ASN A 515 -14.81 -22.75 -24.01
CA ASN A 515 -15.64 -22.47 -25.19
C ASN A 515 -16.03 -20.98 -25.31
N GLY A 516 -15.17 -20.08 -24.81
CA GLY A 516 -15.37 -18.63 -24.92
C GLY A 516 -16.52 -18.09 -24.06
N GLY A 517 -16.93 -18.81 -23.02
CA GLY A 517 -18.01 -18.40 -22.14
C GLY A 517 -17.69 -17.14 -21.34
N VAL A 518 -18.77 -16.50 -20.85
CA VAL A 518 -18.71 -15.32 -19.98
C VAL A 518 -19.16 -15.69 -18.58
N TYR A 519 -18.34 -15.30 -17.60
CA TYR A 519 -18.61 -15.42 -16.18
C TYR A 519 -19.33 -14.19 -15.63
N PHE A 520 -20.43 -14.42 -14.92
CA PHE A 520 -21.16 -13.40 -14.16
C PHE A 520 -21.29 -13.81 -12.69
N TYR A 521 -20.98 -12.89 -11.78
CA TYR A 521 -21.30 -13.00 -10.36
C TYR A 521 -22.30 -11.93 -9.94
N CYS A 522 -23.45 -12.30 -9.39
CA CYS A 522 -24.39 -11.35 -8.76
C CYS A 522 -24.73 -11.80 -7.33
N GLY A 523 -24.42 -10.99 -6.32
CA GLY A 523 -24.59 -11.43 -4.94
C GLY A 523 -24.00 -10.52 -3.86
N ILE A 524 -23.50 -11.14 -2.79
CA ILE A 524 -22.98 -10.47 -1.59
C ILE A 524 -21.56 -9.93 -1.87
N GLY A 525 -21.30 -8.68 -1.50
CA GLY A 525 -19.98 -8.05 -1.60
C GLY A 525 -19.00 -8.43 -0.49
N GLY A 526 -17.91 -7.67 -0.37
CA GLY A 526 -16.82 -7.96 0.57
C GLY A 526 -15.87 -9.03 0.02
N THR A 527 -15.45 -9.99 0.85
CA THR A 527 -14.47 -11.02 0.45
C THR A 527 -15.05 -12.16 -0.40
N VAL A 528 -16.38 -12.24 -0.50
CA VAL A 528 -17.07 -13.38 -1.13
C VAL A 528 -16.74 -13.56 -2.62
N PRO A 529 -16.71 -12.52 -3.48
CA PRO A 529 -16.34 -12.68 -4.88
C PRO A 529 -14.95 -13.30 -5.08
N TYR A 530 -13.98 -12.95 -4.23
CA TYR A 530 -12.62 -13.49 -4.30
C TYR A 530 -12.58 -15.00 -3.99
N PHE A 531 -13.45 -15.50 -3.12
CA PHE A 531 -13.55 -16.95 -2.90
C PHE A 531 -14.08 -17.70 -4.11
N HIS A 532 -14.98 -17.09 -4.90
CA HIS A 532 -15.45 -17.69 -6.14
C HIS A 532 -14.38 -17.65 -7.23
N GLU A 533 -13.63 -16.56 -7.31
CA GLU A 533 -12.48 -16.42 -8.19
C GLU A 533 -11.46 -17.54 -7.94
N ALA A 534 -10.99 -17.67 -6.69
CA ALA A 534 -10.06 -18.73 -6.30
C ALA A 534 -10.60 -20.15 -6.55
N ALA A 535 -11.90 -20.37 -6.40
CA ALA A 535 -12.51 -21.67 -6.69
C ALA A 535 -12.52 -21.99 -8.19
N ILE A 536 -12.78 -20.99 -9.04
CA ILE A 536 -12.76 -21.17 -10.50
C ILE A 536 -11.32 -21.39 -10.97
N GLU A 537 -10.35 -20.63 -10.48
CA GLU A 537 -8.93 -20.83 -10.75
C GLU A 537 -8.50 -22.26 -10.39
N GLY A 538 -8.89 -22.75 -9.20
CA GLY A 538 -8.63 -24.12 -8.79
C GLY A 538 -9.34 -25.18 -9.65
N ALA A 539 -10.55 -24.88 -10.14
CA ALA A 539 -11.28 -25.77 -11.04
C ALA A 539 -10.58 -25.88 -12.40
N LEU A 540 -10.22 -24.75 -13.01
CA LEU A 540 -9.46 -24.71 -14.26
C LEU A 540 -8.11 -25.43 -14.11
N GLN A 541 -7.41 -25.19 -12.99
CA GLN A 541 -6.12 -25.82 -12.72
C GLN A 541 -6.24 -27.34 -12.72
N THR A 542 -7.28 -27.85 -12.07
CA THR A 542 -7.56 -29.28 -11.98
C THR A 542 -7.84 -29.88 -13.37
N CYS A 543 -8.58 -29.18 -14.22
CA CYS A 543 -8.97 -29.66 -15.54
C CYS A 543 -7.85 -29.55 -16.59
N HIS A 544 -7.14 -28.43 -16.61
CA HIS A 544 -6.05 -28.17 -17.57
C HIS A 544 -4.75 -28.88 -17.19
N LYS A 545 -4.65 -29.38 -15.95
CA LYS A 545 -3.41 -29.95 -15.37
C LYS A 545 -2.25 -28.95 -15.43
N SER A 546 -2.58 -27.68 -15.24
CA SER A 546 -1.69 -26.52 -15.28
C SER A 546 -1.26 -26.10 -13.87
N THR A 547 -0.39 -25.09 -13.80
CA THR A 547 -0.07 -24.42 -12.53
C THR A 547 -1.17 -23.41 -12.18
N ILE A 548 -1.41 -23.19 -10.89
CA ILE A 548 -2.36 -22.16 -10.45
C ILE A 548 -1.96 -20.76 -10.94
N SER A 549 -0.66 -20.47 -11.13
CA SER A 549 -0.20 -19.22 -11.76
C SER A 549 -0.76 -19.02 -13.17
N GLN A 550 -0.77 -20.07 -14.00
CA GLN A 550 -1.28 -20.00 -15.37
C GLN A 550 -2.79 -19.72 -15.40
N GLU A 551 -3.56 -20.32 -14.48
CA GLU A 551 -5.01 -20.12 -14.44
C GLU A 551 -5.40 -18.76 -13.86
N VAL A 552 -4.60 -18.22 -12.95
CA VAL A 552 -4.77 -16.83 -12.51
C VAL A 552 -4.54 -15.86 -13.67
N GLU A 553 -3.49 -16.06 -14.47
CA GLU A 553 -3.28 -15.25 -15.68
C GLU A 553 -4.45 -15.38 -16.67
N ALA A 554 -5.02 -16.58 -16.86
CA ALA A 554 -6.18 -16.79 -17.71
C ALA A 554 -7.45 -16.09 -17.19
N VAL A 555 -7.67 -16.07 -15.86
CA VAL A 555 -8.78 -15.34 -15.23
C VAL A 555 -8.58 -13.83 -15.32
N GLU A 556 -7.36 -13.33 -15.16
CA GLU A 556 -7.03 -11.92 -15.43
C GLU A 556 -7.29 -11.55 -16.90
N GLU A 557 -6.92 -12.40 -17.86
CA GLU A 557 -7.26 -12.20 -19.28
C GLU A 557 -8.79 -12.17 -19.51
N MET A 558 -9.55 -13.00 -18.78
CA MET A 558 -11.02 -12.96 -18.83
C MET A 558 -11.58 -11.64 -18.29
N LYS A 559 -11.02 -11.08 -17.22
CA LYS A 559 -11.40 -9.75 -16.70
C LYS A 559 -11.11 -8.66 -17.73
N LEU A 560 -9.92 -8.71 -18.32
CA LEU A 560 -9.45 -7.83 -19.40
C LEU A 560 -10.39 -7.78 -20.60
N THR A 561 -10.79 -8.96 -21.06
CA THR A 561 -11.62 -9.13 -22.25
C THR A 561 -13.11 -8.92 -21.99
N GLY A 562 -13.49 -8.58 -20.75
CA GLY A 562 -14.88 -8.42 -20.32
C GLY A 562 -15.64 -9.74 -20.24
N ARG A 563 -14.95 -10.89 -20.25
CA ARG A 563 -15.52 -12.21 -20.05
C ARG A 563 -15.68 -12.56 -18.56
N TRP A 564 -15.12 -11.78 -17.65
CA TRP A 564 -15.32 -11.92 -16.21
C TRP A 564 -15.96 -10.66 -15.63
N GLN A 565 -17.17 -10.79 -15.08
CA GLN A 565 -17.93 -9.64 -14.59
C GLN A 565 -18.60 -9.93 -13.26
N VAL A 566 -18.56 -8.96 -12.36
CA VAL A 566 -19.06 -9.06 -10.98
C VAL A 566 -20.02 -7.89 -10.75
N GLU A 567 -21.10 -8.12 -10.02
CA GLU A 567 -22.00 -7.10 -9.43
C GLU A 567 -22.29 -7.55 -7.99
N ALA A 568 -21.79 -6.82 -7.00
CA ALA A 568 -21.85 -7.26 -5.61
C ALA A 568 -22.40 -6.17 -4.69
N PHE A 569 -23.26 -6.56 -3.74
CA PHE A 569 -24.00 -5.66 -2.85
C PHE A 569 -23.60 -5.88 -1.39
N SER A 570 -23.44 -4.80 -0.62
CA SER A 570 -23.00 -4.84 0.79
C SER A 570 -24.04 -4.25 1.72
N SER A 571 -24.11 -4.74 2.96
CA SER A 571 -24.97 -4.17 4.02
C SER A 571 -24.52 -2.75 4.45
N CYS A 572 -23.29 -2.35 4.13
CA CYS A 572 -22.78 -0.99 4.33
C CYS A 572 -22.88 -0.17 3.04
N PHE A 573 -23.52 1.00 3.11
CA PHE A 573 -23.85 1.85 1.97
C PHE A 573 -22.63 2.53 1.33
N ASP A 574 -21.60 2.86 2.12
CA ASP A 574 -20.36 3.45 1.60
C ASP A 574 -19.51 2.41 0.83
N HIS A 575 -19.51 1.16 1.29
CA HIS A 575 -18.90 0.01 0.62
C HIS A 575 -19.51 -0.26 -0.76
N GLU A 576 -20.83 -0.08 -0.89
CA GLU A 576 -21.57 -0.28 -2.14
C GLU A 576 -21.22 0.79 -3.18
N ASN A 577 -21.09 2.06 -2.77
CA ASN A 577 -20.67 3.14 -3.69
C ASN A 577 -19.19 3.00 -4.09
N ALA A 578 -18.32 2.50 -3.20
CA ALA A 578 -16.92 2.21 -3.50
C ALA A 578 -16.74 1.03 -4.47
N LEU A 579 -17.49 -0.07 -4.27
CA LEU A 579 -17.50 -1.26 -5.13
C LEU A 579 -18.08 -0.97 -6.52
N GLN A 580 -19.14 -0.17 -6.57
CA GLN A 580 -19.81 0.23 -7.81
C GLN A 580 -18.94 1.17 -8.66
N GLN A 581 -18.06 1.94 -8.01
CA GLN A 581 -17.04 2.71 -8.72
C GLN A 581 -15.84 1.84 -9.12
N GLN A 582 -15.44 0.88 -8.28
CA GLN A 582 -14.40 -0.12 -8.57
C GLN A 582 -14.69 -0.87 -9.87
N GLN A 583 -15.91 -1.37 -10.08
CA GLN A 583 -16.25 -2.12 -11.29
C GLN A 583 -16.32 -1.27 -12.57
N LYS A 584 -16.54 0.04 -12.44
CA LYS A 584 -16.49 0.95 -13.60
C LYS A 584 -15.07 1.15 -14.14
N ILE A 585 -14.05 0.81 -13.36
CA ILE A 585 -12.65 1.15 -13.65
C ILE A 585 -11.69 -0.05 -13.42
N GLN A 586 -12.15 -1.17 -12.87
CA GLN A 586 -11.41 -2.45 -12.88
C GLN A 586 -11.12 -2.90 -14.32
N THR A 587 -12.00 -2.60 -15.28
CA THR A 587 -11.72 -2.78 -16.72
C THR A 587 -10.71 -1.78 -17.31
N LYS A 588 -10.03 -0.96 -16.51
CA LYS A 588 -9.19 0.14 -17.03
C LYS A 588 -7.88 0.41 -16.29
N LYS A 589 -7.52 -0.27 -15.20
CA LYS A 589 -6.30 0.11 -14.44
C LYS A 589 -5.34 -1.00 -14.03
N GLU A 590 -5.78 -2.21 -13.71
CA GLU A 590 -4.84 -3.28 -13.30
C GLU A 590 -4.07 -3.87 -14.50
N ASP A 591 -4.67 -3.78 -15.69
CA ASP A 591 -4.09 -4.29 -16.93
C ASP A 591 -3.55 -3.24 -17.89
N THR A 592 -3.56 -1.97 -17.48
CA THR A 592 -2.92 -0.93 -18.28
C THR A 592 -1.42 -1.09 -18.10
N PRO A 593 -0.64 -1.42 -19.15
CA PRO A 593 0.81 -1.49 -19.04
C PRO A 593 1.34 -0.22 -18.37
N ILE A 594 2.37 -0.33 -17.53
CA ILE A 594 2.98 0.81 -16.84
C ILE A 594 3.32 1.91 -17.86
N SER A 595 3.72 1.54 -19.08
CA SER A 595 3.97 2.46 -20.18
C SER A 595 2.78 3.35 -20.55
N ASP A 596 1.57 2.82 -20.43
CA ASP A 596 0.32 3.48 -20.78
C ASP A 596 -0.19 4.31 -19.58
N ILE A 597 0.09 3.87 -18.34
CA ILE A 597 -0.18 4.64 -17.11
C ILE A 597 0.66 5.91 -17.06
N VAL A 598 1.97 5.78 -17.32
CA VAL A 598 2.90 6.92 -17.19
C VAL A 598 2.96 7.79 -18.44
N GLY A 599 2.47 7.29 -19.58
CA GLY A 599 2.50 7.99 -20.86
C GLY A 599 3.92 8.37 -21.28
N ASP A 600 4.06 9.48 -22.00
CA ASP A 600 5.35 10.10 -22.28
C ASP A 600 5.84 10.90 -21.06
N CYS A 601 7.07 10.63 -20.63
CA CYS A 601 7.66 11.27 -19.48
C CYS A 601 9.16 11.57 -19.69
N ALA A 602 9.71 12.45 -18.86
CA ALA A 602 11.08 12.96 -19.03
C ALA A 602 12.15 11.89 -18.72
N MET A 603 11.84 10.97 -17.81
CA MET A 603 12.64 9.81 -17.42
C MET A 603 11.73 8.67 -16.93
N PHE A 604 12.27 7.48 -16.74
CA PHE A 604 11.56 6.43 -16.00
C PHE A 604 12.56 5.61 -15.18
N CYS A 605 12.36 5.53 -13.86
CA CYS A 605 13.21 4.71 -13.00
C CYS A 605 12.42 4.22 -11.79
N PHE A 606 12.44 2.91 -11.53
CA PHE A 606 11.70 2.27 -10.43
C PHE A 606 12.57 1.37 -9.54
N GLN A 607 13.89 1.53 -9.58
CA GLN A 607 14.85 0.58 -8.99
C GLN A 607 14.92 0.58 -7.45
N CYS A 608 14.27 1.53 -6.75
CA CYS A 608 14.37 1.68 -5.30
C CYS A 608 13.00 1.74 -4.62
N GLY A 609 12.96 1.39 -3.33
CA GLY A 609 11.76 1.31 -2.50
C GLY A 609 11.09 2.65 -2.16
N GLN A 610 11.51 3.74 -2.79
CA GLN A 610 10.88 5.07 -2.70
C GLN A 610 10.53 5.65 -4.07
N THR A 611 10.46 4.80 -5.09
CA THR A 611 10.03 5.27 -6.40
C THR A 611 8.65 5.92 -6.32
N ASN A 612 8.45 6.99 -7.09
CA ASN A 612 7.26 7.82 -7.01
C ASN A 612 5.98 6.97 -7.19
N GLN A 613 5.03 7.14 -6.27
CA GLN A 613 3.74 6.44 -6.24
C GLN A 613 3.82 4.90 -6.23
N GLY A 614 4.98 4.32 -5.93
CA GLY A 614 5.14 2.86 -6.04
C GLY A 614 5.07 2.34 -7.49
N ILE A 615 5.20 3.22 -8.49
CA ILE A 615 5.17 2.85 -9.93
C ILE A 615 6.53 3.14 -10.57
N GLY A 616 7.00 4.39 -10.52
CA GLY A 616 8.14 4.85 -11.32
C GLY A 616 8.35 6.35 -11.22
N CYS A 617 9.59 6.80 -11.11
CA CYS A 617 9.95 8.21 -11.16
C CYS A 617 9.94 8.72 -12.61
N THR A 618 9.04 9.67 -12.93
CA THR A 618 8.75 10.10 -14.31
C THR A 618 9.27 11.49 -14.69
N LYS A 619 9.48 12.37 -13.70
CA LYS A 619 9.94 13.76 -13.88
C LYS A 619 11.31 14.03 -13.27
N ILE A 620 11.48 13.61 -12.03
CA ILE A 620 12.74 13.60 -11.29
C ILE A 620 12.65 12.41 -10.32
N GLY A 621 13.78 11.77 -10.02
CA GLY A 621 13.84 10.76 -8.97
C GLY A 621 13.54 11.38 -7.61
N VAL A 622 12.82 10.63 -6.74
CA VAL A 622 12.64 11.03 -5.32
C VAL A 622 14.00 11.22 -4.63
N CYS A 623 15.02 10.47 -5.07
CA CYS A 623 16.41 10.64 -4.64
C CYS A 623 17.13 11.90 -5.16
N GLY A 624 16.47 12.70 -6.03
CA GLY A 624 17.08 13.85 -6.71
C GLY A 624 17.71 13.53 -8.08
N LYS A 625 17.59 12.29 -8.58
CA LYS A 625 18.14 11.91 -9.89
C LYS A 625 17.42 12.65 -11.02
N THR A 626 18.15 13.45 -11.79
CA THR A 626 17.59 14.22 -12.91
C THR A 626 17.31 13.33 -14.13
N PRO A 627 16.43 13.77 -15.06
CA PRO A 627 16.19 13.04 -16.31
C PRO A 627 17.44 12.78 -17.15
N THR A 628 18.35 13.75 -17.18
CA THR A 628 19.64 13.63 -17.86
C THR A 628 20.45 12.48 -17.29
N VAL A 629 20.65 12.46 -15.96
CA VAL A 629 21.41 11.40 -15.30
C VAL A 629 20.72 10.05 -15.46
N ALA A 630 19.39 9.99 -15.36
CA ALA A 630 18.64 8.75 -15.57
C ALA A 630 18.85 8.18 -16.98
N ALA A 631 18.72 9.01 -18.02
CA ALA A 631 18.93 8.57 -19.40
C ALA A 631 20.39 8.13 -19.66
N LEU A 632 21.37 8.83 -19.08
CA LEU A 632 22.77 8.44 -19.19
C LEU A 632 23.08 7.12 -18.47
N GLN A 633 22.47 6.87 -17.30
CA GLN A 633 22.56 5.59 -16.61
C GLN A 633 21.94 4.45 -17.43
N ASP A 634 20.77 4.67 -18.03
CA ASP A 634 20.12 3.69 -18.91
C ASP A 634 21.00 3.36 -20.13
N LEU A 635 21.60 4.39 -20.75
CA LEU A 635 22.51 4.22 -21.89
C LEU A 635 23.78 3.47 -21.49
N LEU A 636 24.36 3.79 -20.32
CA LEU A 636 25.54 3.11 -19.81
C LEU A 636 25.26 1.62 -19.60
N VAL A 637 24.14 1.26 -18.96
CA VAL A 637 23.74 -0.14 -18.75
C VAL A 637 23.52 -0.87 -20.08
N ASP A 638 22.91 -0.21 -21.08
CA ASP A 638 22.75 -0.80 -22.41
C ASP A 638 24.10 -1.05 -23.11
N HIS A 639 25.02 -0.09 -23.08
CA HIS A 639 26.37 -0.28 -23.62
C HIS A 639 27.17 -1.34 -22.87
N LEU A 640 26.99 -1.47 -21.55
CA LEU A 640 27.60 -2.55 -20.76
C LEU A 640 27.08 -3.93 -21.19
N LYS A 641 25.83 -4.06 -21.64
CA LYS A 641 25.31 -5.31 -22.23
C LYS A 641 26.07 -5.69 -23.50
N GLN A 642 26.32 -4.71 -24.37
CA GLN A 642 27.11 -4.94 -25.57
C GLN A 642 28.56 -5.31 -25.27
N LEU A 643 29.24 -4.56 -24.38
CA LEU A 643 30.59 -4.87 -23.94
C LEU A 643 30.67 -6.29 -23.39
N SER A 644 29.69 -6.65 -22.55
CA SER A 644 29.59 -7.95 -21.90
C SER A 644 29.33 -9.09 -22.88
N TRP A 645 28.57 -8.85 -23.95
CA TRP A 645 28.40 -9.82 -25.02
C TRP A 645 29.73 -10.20 -25.66
N PHE A 646 30.55 -9.21 -26.05
CA PHE A 646 31.87 -9.52 -26.61
C PHE A 646 32.80 -10.19 -25.59
N ALA A 647 32.83 -9.70 -24.35
CA ALA A 647 33.65 -10.30 -23.30
C ALA A 647 33.26 -11.77 -23.04
N HIS A 648 31.95 -12.08 -23.02
CA HIS A 648 31.43 -13.43 -22.86
C HIS A 648 31.74 -14.32 -24.08
N GLN A 649 31.49 -13.83 -25.30
CA GLN A 649 31.79 -14.59 -26.53
C GLN A 649 33.29 -14.89 -26.69
N ILE A 650 34.16 -13.93 -26.36
CA ILE A 650 35.61 -14.15 -26.35
C ILE A 650 35.98 -15.29 -25.41
N ARG A 651 35.41 -15.32 -24.19
CA ARG A 651 35.68 -16.37 -23.19
C ARG A 651 35.17 -17.75 -23.59
N LEU A 652 34.10 -17.84 -24.39
CA LEU A 652 33.65 -19.12 -24.96
C LEU A 652 34.67 -19.71 -25.95
N VAL A 653 35.42 -18.86 -26.65
CA VAL A 653 36.42 -19.27 -27.66
C VAL A 653 37.83 -19.40 -27.07
N ASN A 654 38.14 -18.57 -26.07
CA ASN A 654 39.43 -18.52 -25.39
C ASN A 654 39.24 -18.25 -23.87
N PRO A 655 38.98 -19.29 -23.06
CA PRO A 655 38.65 -19.14 -21.64
C PRO A 655 39.72 -18.45 -20.78
N ASP A 656 41.00 -18.62 -21.13
CA ASP A 656 42.14 -18.16 -20.32
C ASP A 656 42.58 -16.70 -20.62
N ILE A 657 41.81 -15.97 -21.42
CA ILE A 657 42.20 -14.63 -21.84
C ILE A 657 42.00 -13.59 -20.74
N ASP A 658 43.03 -12.77 -20.51
CA ASP A 658 42.96 -11.67 -19.55
C ASP A 658 42.16 -10.50 -20.10
N LEU A 659 40.98 -10.26 -19.50
CA LEU A 659 40.11 -9.12 -19.76
C LEU A 659 39.95 -8.23 -18.52
N SER A 660 40.84 -8.34 -17.53
CA SER A 660 40.74 -7.70 -16.21
C SER A 660 40.44 -6.20 -16.25
N GLN A 661 41.03 -5.47 -17.21
CA GLN A 661 40.74 -4.04 -17.39
C GLN A 661 39.27 -3.78 -17.74
N ALA A 662 38.69 -4.58 -18.64
CA ALA A 662 37.29 -4.45 -19.03
C ALA A 662 36.35 -4.95 -17.92
N ASP A 663 36.75 -6.01 -17.21
CA ASP A 663 36.00 -6.58 -16.09
C ASP A 663 35.84 -5.58 -14.94
N ARG A 664 36.97 -5.02 -14.45
CA ARG A 664 36.98 -4.00 -13.38
C ARG A 664 36.23 -2.74 -13.81
N PHE A 665 36.39 -2.32 -15.07
CA PHE A 665 35.66 -1.18 -15.60
C PHE A 665 34.14 -1.41 -15.62
N ALA A 666 33.68 -2.58 -16.08
CA ALA A 666 32.27 -2.92 -16.12
C ALA A 666 31.67 -2.97 -14.71
N LEU A 667 32.43 -3.50 -13.74
CA LEU A 667 32.09 -3.52 -12.32
C LEU A 667 31.83 -2.10 -11.76
N SER A 668 32.84 -1.23 -11.84
CA SER A 668 32.76 0.15 -11.33
C SER A 668 31.68 0.97 -12.05
N SER A 669 31.57 0.80 -13.36
CA SER A 669 30.53 1.46 -14.16
C SER A 669 29.13 1.03 -13.73
N LEU A 670 28.92 -0.26 -13.46
CA LEU A 670 27.64 -0.76 -13.00
C LEU A 670 27.28 -0.22 -11.61
N PHE A 671 28.23 -0.26 -10.66
CA PHE A 671 28.05 0.26 -9.31
C PHE A 671 27.69 1.76 -9.34
N SER A 672 28.29 2.55 -10.24
CA SER A 672 27.97 3.98 -10.39
C SER A 672 26.49 4.29 -10.67
N THR A 673 25.73 3.32 -11.19
CA THR A 673 24.31 3.47 -11.55
C THR A 673 23.33 3.08 -10.43
N MET A 674 23.83 2.73 -9.25
CA MET A 674 23.01 2.43 -8.08
C MET A 674 22.34 3.68 -7.49
N THR A 675 21.31 3.44 -6.69
CA THR A 675 20.57 4.50 -6.01
C THR A 675 21.49 5.23 -5.04
N ASN A 676 21.51 6.55 -5.10
CA ASN A 676 22.31 7.41 -4.25
C ASN A 676 23.84 7.21 -4.35
N VAL A 677 24.35 6.73 -5.49
CA VAL A 677 25.81 6.65 -5.75
C VAL A 677 26.30 7.86 -6.54
N ASN A 678 25.89 8.01 -7.80
CA ASN A 678 26.45 9.04 -8.67
C ASN A 678 25.35 9.83 -9.41
N PHE A 679 25.43 11.15 -9.28
CA PHE A 679 24.54 12.15 -9.88
C PHE A 679 25.29 13.13 -10.79
N ASP A 680 26.58 12.89 -11.04
CA ASP A 680 27.39 13.72 -11.91
C ASP A 680 27.25 13.27 -13.37
N ALA A 681 26.51 14.07 -14.15
CA ALA A 681 26.28 13.79 -15.56
C ALA A 681 27.58 13.73 -16.38
N ALA A 682 28.59 14.56 -16.06
CA ALA A 682 29.85 14.56 -16.78
C ALA A 682 30.61 13.24 -16.61
N ARG A 683 30.58 12.67 -15.40
CA ARG A 683 31.17 11.34 -15.15
C ARG A 683 30.48 10.24 -15.96
N PHE A 684 29.16 10.29 -16.11
CA PHE A 684 28.46 9.30 -16.94
C PHE A 684 28.80 9.42 -18.43
N VAL A 685 29.04 10.64 -18.94
CA VAL A 685 29.57 10.82 -20.31
C VAL A 685 30.91 10.11 -20.46
N THR A 686 31.84 10.31 -19.51
CA THR A 686 33.14 9.62 -19.50
C THR A 686 33.00 8.10 -19.43
N PHE A 687 32.11 7.57 -18.57
CA PHE A 687 31.85 6.12 -18.52
C PHE A 687 31.31 5.58 -19.85
N ILE A 688 30.40 6.31 -20.51
CA ILE A 688 29.84 5.92 -21.81
C ILE A 688 30.92 5.89 -22.91
N GLU A 689 31.81 6.88 -22.93
CA GLU A 689 32.95 6.95 -23.86
C GLU A 689 33.95 5.82 -23.62
N GLN A 690 34.32 5.57 -22.36
CA GLN A 690 35.21 4.46 -21.99
C GLN A 690 34.59 3.10 -22.36
N THR A 691 33.28 2.92 -22.13
CA THR A 691 32.57 1.69 -22.53
C THR A 691 32.65 1.48 -24.04
N LYS A 692 32.55 2.55 -24.85
CA LYS A 692 32.75 2.49 -26.31
C LYS A 692 34.15 2.02 -26.65
N HIS A 693 35.19 2.62 -26.07
CA HIS A 693 36.57 2.24 -26.33
C HIS A 693 36.85 0.77 -25.99
N PHE A 694 36.37 0.28 -24.83
CA PHE A 694 36.50 -1.12 -24.48
C PHE A 694 35.74 -2.03 -25.45
N THR A 695 34.51 -1.67 -25.82
CA THR A 695 33.70 -2.45 -26.77
C THR A 695 34.36 -2.55 -28.13
N ASP A 696 34.89 -1.45 -28.68
CA ASP A 696 35.54 -1.43 -29.99
C ASP A 696 36.82 -2.28 -29.99
N ARG A 697 37.58 -2.25 -28.88
CA ARG A 697 38.76 -3.09 -28.67
C ARG A 697 38.38 -4.57 -28.64
N LEU A 698 37.39 -4.93 -27.81
CA LEU A 698 36.92 -6.31 -27.68
C LEU A 698 36.30 -6.83 -28.99
N SER A 699 35.59 -6.00 -29.74
CA SER A 699 35.01 -6.39 -31.03
C SER A 699 36.09 -6.79 -32.04
N LYS A 700 37.19 -6.05 -32.13
CA LYS A 700 38.33 -6.40 -33.01
C LYS A 700 39.01 -7.66 -32.51
N GLN A 701 39.29 -7.72 -31.21
CA GLN A 701 39.93 -8.85 -30.56
C GLN A 701 39.12 -10.15 -30.73
N TYR A 702 37.79 -10.08 -30.68
CA TYR A 702 36.91 -11.24 -30.91
C TYR A 702 37.07 -11.80 -32.34
N VAL A 703 37.09 -10.93 -33.35
CA VAL A 703 37.30 -11.33 -34.75
C VAL A 703 38.67 -11.99 -34.92
N ASP A 704 39.72 -11.39 -34.37
CA ASP A 704 41.09 -11.90 -34.45
C ASP A 704 41.23 -13.27 -33.76
N ILE A 705 40.63 -13.44 -32.58
CA ILE A 705 40.63 -14.71 -31.82
C ILE A 705 39.85 -15.79 -32.57
N CYS A 706 38.66 -15.48 -33.09
CA CYS A 706 37.88 -16.41 -33.89
C CYS A 706 38.66 -16.86 -35.13
N ALA A 707 39.29 -15.92 -35.84
CA ALA A 707 40.15 -16.24 -36.99
C ALA A 707 41.34 -17.14 -36.57
N ALA A 708 42.03 -16.82 -35.48
CA ALA A 708 43.16 -17.61 -34.98
C ALA A 708 42.75 -19.03 -34.52
N LYS A 709 41.50 -19.22 -34.09
CA LYS A 709 40.94 -20.50 -33.65
C LYS A 709 40.14 -21.23 -34.75
N ASN A 710 40.13 -20.73 -35.99
CA ASN A 710 39.33 -21.25 -37.10
C ASN A 710 37.83 -21.38 -36.77
N GLN A 711 37.29 -20.42 -36.01
CA GLN A 711 35.87 -20.33 -35.69
C GLN A 711 35.24 -19.12 -36.37
N THR A 712 33.98 -19.25 -36.79
CA THR A 712 33.22 -18.11 -37.34
C THR A 712 32.67 -17.27 -36.18
N PRO A 713 32.91 -15.95 -36.14
CA PRO A 713 32.31 -15.07 -35.13
C PRO A 713 30.79 -15.20 -35.11
N ALA A 714 30.20 -15.30 -33.91
CA ALA A 714 28.76 -15.29 -33.74
C ALA A 714 28.17 -13.97 -34.26
N ARG A 715 26.96 -14.03 -34.80
CA ARG A 715 26.26 -12.81 -35.25
C ARG A 715 25.90 -11.96 -34.04
N VAL A 716 26.37 -10.72 -34.04
CA VAL A 716 26.02 -9.72 -33.00
C VAL A 716 24.50 -9.53 -33.00
N PRO A 717 23.81 -9.67 -31.84
CA PRO A 717 22.36 -9.56 -31.74
C PRO A 717 21.81 -8.23 -32.25
N TRP A 718 22.51 -7.12 -31.97
CA TRP A 718 22.09 -5.77 -32.32
C TRP A 718 23.29 -4.95 -32.80
N LYS A 719 23.07 -4.10 -33.83
CA LYS A 719 24.09 -3.14 -34.28
C LYS A 719 23.90 -1.82 -33.52
N ARG A 720 24.98 -1.36 -32.87
CA ARG A 720 25.04 -0.03 -32.27
C ARG A 720 24.97 1.05 -33.34
N ALA A 721 24.26 2.15 -33.09
CA ALA A 721 24.29 3.33 -33.96
C ALA A 721 25.69 3.98 -33.91
N GLU A 722 26.26 4.31 -35.08
CA GLU A 722 27.53 5.03 -35.21
C GLU A 722 27.36 6.52 -34.85
N ALA A 723 26.98 6.82 -33.61
CA ALA A 723 27.04 8.19 -33.13
C ALA A 723 28.52 8.57 -32.93
N ASN A 724 28.98 9.57 -33.68
CA ASN A 724 30.20 10.30 -33.39
C ASN A 724 29.89 11.21 -32.19
N VAL A 725 30.45 10.90 -31.01
CA VAL A 725 30.08 11.57 -29.74
C VAL A 725 30.86 12.88 -29.58
N VAL A 726 30.16 13.96 -29.22
CA VAL A 726 30.65 15.02 -28.31
C VAL A 726 29.52 15.65 -27.46
N ASP A 727 28.23 15.54 -27.85
CA ASP A 727 27.14 16.25 -27.17
C ASP A 727 26.35 15.38 -26.17
N ILE A 728 26.17 15.90 -24.94
CA ILE A 728 25.38 15.27 -23.87
C ILE A 728 23.90 15.12 -24.25
N GLU A 729 23.35 16.03 -25.04
CA GLU A 729 21.95 15.98 -25.47
C GLU A 729 21.67 14.76 -26.37
N GLU A 730 22.62 14.42 -27.27
CA GLU A 730 22.52 13.24 -28.12
C GLU A 730 22.60 11.94 -27.33
N LEU A 731 23.46 11.90 -26.30
CA LEU A 731 23.55 10.76 -25.38
C LEU A 731 22.25 10.59 -24.59
N VAL A 732 21.67 11.67 -24.08
CA VAL A 732 20.36 11.63 -23.40
C VAL A 732 19.26 11.12 -24.34
N ALA A 733 19.22 11.61 -25.58
CA ALA A 733 18.25 11.16 -26.57
C ALA A 733 18.40 9.66 -26.89
N SER A 734 19.63 9.16 -26.92
CA SER A 734 19.93 7.73 -27.12
C SER A 734 19.51 6.89 -25.91
N GLY A 735 19.82 7.35 -24.69
CA GLY A 735 19.43 6.68 -23.44
C GLY A 735 17.92 6.50 -23.31
N ARG A 736 17.12 7.50 -23.70
CA ARG A 736 15.65 7.40 -23.71
C ARG A 736 15.11 6.27 -24.60
N LYS A 737 15.83 5.87 -25.65
CA LYS A 737 15.41 4.80 -26.57
C LYS A 737 15.67 3.40 -26.01
N VAL A 738 16.61 3.26 -25.07
CA VAL A 738 17.04 1.97 -24.52
C VAL A 738 16.63 1.77 -23.04
N GLY A 739 16.17 2.84 -22.38
CA GLY A 739 15.71 2.79 -20.99
C GLY A 739 14.48 1.91 -20.76
N VAL A 740 14.18 1.69 -19.49
CA VAL A 740 13.15 0.72 -19.03
C VAL A 740 11.78 1.01 -19.64
N LEU A 741 11.37 2.27 -19.74
CA LEU A 741 10.08 2.63 -20.34
C LEU A 741 9.97 2.23 -21.82
N SER A 742 11.05 2.36 -22.58
CA SER A 742 11.09 1.91 -23.98
C SER A 742 10.87 0.41 -24.07
N ARG A 743 11.46 -0.36 -23.15
CA ARG A 743 11.28 -1.81 -23.05
C ARG A 743 9.88 -2.21 -22.60
N LEU A 744 9.29 -1.49 -21.65
CA LEU A 744 7.88 -1.70 -21.25
C LEU A 744 6.94 -1.49 -22.45
N ARG A 745 7.16 -0.41 -23.23
CA ARG A 745 6.38 -0.12 -24.44
C ARG A 745 6.54 -1.20 -25.52
N ALA A 746 7.76 -1.66 -25.75
CA ALA A 746 8.07 -2.65 -26.78
C ALA A 746 7.59 -4.05 -26.40
N GLY A 747 7.78 -4.45 -25.15
CA GLY A 747 7.46 -5.79 -24.66
C GLY A 747 6.00 -6.00 -24.32
N ARG A 748 5.26 -4.95 -23.94
CA ARG A 748 3.85 -5.02 -23.46
C ARG A 748 3.64 -6.09 -22.37
N ASN A 749 4.70 -6.46 -21.66
CA ASN A 749 4.72 -7.46 -20.60
C ASN A 749 5.56 -6.92 -19.44
N ASP A 750 4.88 -6.18 -18.55
CA ASP A 750 5.52 -5.52 -17.41
C ASP A 750 6.11 -6.52 -16.41
N ALA A 751 5.53 -7.72 -16.30
CA ALA A 751 6.01 -8.78 -15.42
C ALA A 751 7.40 -9.28 -15.87
N LEU A 752 7.55 -9.56 -17.16
CA LEU A 752 8.82 -10.00 -17.75
C LEU A 752 9.88 -8.89 -17.66
N VAL A 753 9.53 -7.66 -18.04
CA VAL A 753 10.48 -6.53 -17.96
C VAL A 753 10.88 -6.28 -16.50
N GLY A 754 9.93 -6.39 -15.57
CA GLY A 754 10.17 -6.32 -14.13
C GLY A 754 11.20 -7.34 -13.62
N LEU A 755 11.07 -8.61 -14.03
CA LEU A 755 12.03 -9.67 -13.70
C LEU A 755 13.41 -9.44 -14.34
N GLN A 756 13.46 -8.99 -15.59
CA GLN A 756 14.71 -8.64 -16.26
C GLN A 756 15.41 -7.47 -15.55
N GLU A 757 14.66 -6.48 -15.08
CA GLU A 757 15.18 -5.36 -14.30
C GLU A 757 15.61 -5.79 -12.90
N MET A 758 14.90 -6.71 -12.26
CA MET A 758 15.34 -7.33 -11.00
C MET A 758 16.73 -7.96 -11.14
N LEU A 759 17.04 -8.59 -12.29
CA LEU A 759 18.38 -9.15 -12.56
C LEU A 759 19.42 -8.03 -12.70
N VAL A 760 19.14 -6.96 -13.44
CA VAL A 760 20.03 -5.79 -13.53
C VAL A 760 20.29 -5.20 -12.14
N TYR A 761 19.26 -5.13 -11.28
CA TYR A 761 19.39 -4.61 -9.91
C TYR A 761 20.18 -5.57 -9.02
N GLY A 762 20.01 -6.88 -9.17
CA GLY A 762 20.87 -7.89 -8.55
C GLY A 762 22.34 -7.71 -8.93
N LEU A 763 22.63 -7.55 -10.23
CA LEU A 763 23.99 -7.34 -10.72
C LEU A 763 24.62 -6.04 -10.20
N LYS A 764 23.82 -4.98 -10.02
CA LYS A 764 24.29 -3.74 -9.37
C LYS A 764 24.72 -3.97 -7.93
N GLY A 765 23.91 -4.69 -7.15
CA GLY A 765 24.25 -5.04 -5.76
C GLY A 765 25.49 -5.94 -5.69
N LEU A 766 25.56 -6.96 -6.56
CA LEU A 766 26.73 -7.83 -6.71
C LEU A 766 28.00 -7.01 -6.99
N ALA A 767 27.92 -6.07 -7.93
CA ALA A 767 29.05 -5.25 -8.31
C ALA A 767 29.58 -4.40 -7.16
N ALA A 768 28.69 -3.84 -6.33
CA ALA A 768 29.09 -3.06 -5.16
C ALA A 768 29.89 -3.88 -4.15
N TYR A 769 29.46 -5.11 -3.84
CA TYR A 769 30.18 -5.96 -2.88
C TYR A 769 31.55 -6.41 -3.40
N THR A 770 31.64 -6.73 -4.69
CA THR A 770 32.91 -7.08 -5.32
C THR A 770 33.86 -5.89 -5.40
N ASP A 771 33.35 -4.67 -5.64
CA ASP A 771 34.17 -3.44 -5.69
C ASP A 771 34.86 -3.16 -4.35
N HIS A 772 34.19 -3.44 -3.22
CA HIS A 772 34.81 -3.34 -1.90
C HIS A 772 35.96 -4.32 -1.70
N SER A 773 35.84 -5.56 -2.21
CA SER A 773 36.94 -6.53 -2.15
C SER A 773 38.13 -6.08 -3.02
N LEU A 774 37.84 -5.48 -4.18
CA LEU A 774 38.85 -4.94 -5.09
C LEU A 774 39.69 -3.83 -4.44
N GLN A 775 39.14 -3.03 -3.52
CA GLN A 775 39.91 -2.02 -2.79
C GLN A 775 41.04 -2.64 -1.93
N PHE A 776 40.90 -3.91 -1.52
CA PHE A 776 41.95 -4.68 -0.84
C PHE A 776 42.88 -5.42 -1.81
N GLY A 777 42.66 -5.30 -3.13
CA GLY A 777 43.35 -6.08 -4.15
C GLY A 777 42.92 -7.55 -4.19
N LYS A 778 41.76 -7.89 -3.61
CA LYS A 778 41.20 -9.25 -3.59
C LYS A 778 40.11 -9.37 -4.65
N GLU A 779 40.20 -10.37 -5.52
CA GLU A 779 39.30 -10.54 -6.66
C GLU A 779 38.95 -12.02 -6.88
N ASN A 780 37.75 -12.26 -7.43
CA ASN A 780 37.38 -13.58 -7.94
C ASN A 780 36.82 -13.44 -9.36
N VAL A 781 37.52 -14.07 -10.32
CA VAL A 781 37.23 -13.99 -11.76
C VAL A 781 35.86 -14.55 -12.14
N GLU A 782 35.33 -15.51 -11.40
CA GLU A 782 34.01 -16.10 -11.66
C GLU A 782 32.89 -15.06 -11.55
N ILE A 783 33.05 -14.07 -10.66
CA ILE A 783 32.07 -13.00 -10.48
C ILE A 783 32.02 -12.13 -11.73
N TYR A 784 33.18 -11.75 -12.28
CA TYR A 784 33.26 -10.98 -13.52
C TYR A 784 32.69 -11.76 -14.70
N HIS A 785 33.02 -13.04 -14.81
CA HIS A 785 32.48 -13.93 -15.84
C HIS A 785 30.95 -13.96 -15.80
N PHE A 786 30.38 -14.09 -14.60
CA PHE A 786 28.94 -14.10 -14.42
C PHE A 786 28.28 -12.76 -14.75
N ILE A 787 28.85 -11.62 -14.34
CA ILE A 787 28.30 -10.29 -14.70
C ILE A 787 28.21 -10.17 -16.23
N HIS A 788 29.25 -10.58 -16.96
CA HIS A 788 29.24 -10.56 -18.40
C HIS A 788 28.26 -11.55 -19.03
N GLU A 789 28.14 -12.75 -18.47
CA GLU A 789 27.18 -13.75 -18.90
C GLU A 789 25.73 -13.29 -18.70
N ALA A 790 25.39 -12.73 -17.54
CA ALA A 790 24.05 -12.26 -17.23
C ALA A 790 23.64 -11.06 -18.11
N PHE A 791 24.57 -10.15 -18.39
CA PHE A 791 24.33 -9.07 -19.35
C PHE A 791 24.24 -9.55 -20.79
N ASN A 792 25.06 -10.54 -21.19
CA ASN A 792 24.91 -11.23 -22.46
C ASN A 792 23.51 -11.86 -22.58
N PHE A 793 23.06 -12.58 -21.54
CA PHE A 793 21.73 -13.18 -21.47
C PHE A 793 20.63 -12.14 -21.69
N LEU A 794 20.68 -11.01 -20.95
CA LEU A 794 19.74 -9.90 -21.08
C LEU A 794 19.74 -9.20 -22.45
N TRP A 795 20.76 -9.46 -23.29
CA TRP A 795 20.89 -8.90 -24.63
C TRP A 795 20.50 -9.90 -25.74
N THR A 796 20.11 -11.12 -25.37
CA THR A 796 19.72 -12.20 -26.29
C THR A 796 18.23 -12.54 -26.18
N PRO A 797 17.64 -13.23 -27.17
CA PRO A 797 16.24 -13.67 -27.12
C PRO A 797 15.90 -14.61 -25.96
N GLU A 798 16.89 -15.25 -25.32
CA GLU A 798 16.65 -16.13 -24.17
C GLU A 798 16.05 -15.39 -22.97
N ALA A 799 16.32 -14.09 -22.83
CA ALA A 799 15.73 -13.27 -21.79
C ALA A 799 14.22 -13.01 -22.01
N ALA A 800 13.64 -13.39 -23.16
CA ALA A 800 12.21 -13.24 -23.41
C ALA A 800 11.33 -14.29 -22.70
N LYS A 801 11.94 -15.32 -22.08
CA LYS A 801 11.25 -16.40 -21.39
C LYS A 801 11.35 -16.22 -19.87
N ILE A 802 10.21 -16.19 -19.17
CA ILE A 802 10.15 -15.94 -17.72
C ILE A 802 10.99 -16.96 -16.93
N ASP A 803 10.86 -18.26 -17.22
CA ASP A 803 11.58 -19.32 -16.50
C ASP A 803 13.09 -19.16 -16.58
N ASN A 804 13.62 -18.82 -17.77
CA ASN A 804 15.03 -18.56 -17.96
C ASN A 804 15.50 -17.35 -17.14
N VAL A 805 14.69 -16.29 -17.05
CA VAL A 805 15.02 -15.12 -16.24
C VAL A 805 15.04 -15.47 -14.76
N VAL A 806 14.07 -16.27 -14.29
CA VAL A 806 14.04 -16.77 -12.90
C VAL A 806 15.26 -17.65 -12.59
N GLU A 807 15.67 -18.52 -13.50
CA GLU A 807 16.90 -19.32 -13.33
C GLU A 807 18.15 -18.43 -13.22
N MET A 808 18.27 -17.42 -14.09
CA MET A 808 19.38 -16.47 -14.04
C MET A 808 19.37 -15.62 -12.75
N LEU A 809 18.18 -15.28 -12.22
CA LEU A 809 18.04 -14.61 -10.92
C LEU A 809 18.56 -15.48 -9.76
N MET A 810 18.25 -16.79 -9.76
CA MET A 810 18.77 -17.71 -8.74
C MET A 810 20.28 -17.86 -8.85
N ARG A 811 20.82 -17.96 -10.07
CA ARG A 811 22.26 -17.98 -10.30
C ARG A 811 22.95 -16.69 -9.85
N CYS A 812 22.32 -15.53 -10.05
CA CYS A 812 22.79 -14.26 -9.49
C CYS A 812 22.88 -14.30 -7.96
N GLY A 813 21.86 -14.85 -7.31
CA GLY A 813 21.87 -15.07 -5.85
C GLY A 813 23.03 -15.96 -5.38
N GLN A 814 23.32 -17.04 -6.11
CA GLN A 814 24.42 -17.97 -5.80
C GLN A 814 25.79 -17.30 -5.95
N VAL A 815 26.04 -16.64 -7.09
CA VAL A 815 27.32 -15.93 -7.32
C VAL A 815 27.52 -14.80 -6.32
N ASN A 816 26.43 -14.16 -5.87
CA ASN A 816 26.51 -13.15 -4.82
C ASN A 816 26.96 -13.72 -3.47
N LEU A 817 26.68 -14.99 -3.14
CA LEU A 817 27.26 -15.62 -1.95
C LEU A 817 28.78 -15.71 -2.02
N THR A 818 29.34 -15.96 -3.21
CA THR A 818 30.79 -15.92 -3.45
C THR A 818 31.35 -14.51 -3.26
N ALA A 819 30.67 -13.49 -3.78
CA ALA A 819 31.07 -12.08 -3.59
C ALA A 819 31.02 -11.65 -2.12
N LEU A 820 29.98 -12.06 -1.40
CA LEU A 820 29.83 -11.80 0.02
C LEU A 820 30.89 -12.50 0.86
N ALA A 821 31.22 -13.76 0.55
CA ALA A 821 32.30 -14.50 1.23
C ALA A 821 33.66 -13.85 1.00
N LEU A 822 33.96 -13.42 -0.23
CA LEU A 822 35.19 -12.69 -0.56
C LEU A 822 35.26 -11.36 0.18
N LEU A 823 34.15 -10.62 0.27
CA LEU A 823 34.10 -9.36 1.01
C LEU A 823 34.25 -9.57 2.52
N HIS A 824 33.65 -10.62 3.08
CA HIS A 824 33.83 -11.01 4.48
C HIS A 824 35.32 -11.27 4.78
N GLU A 825 35.99 -12.06 3.93
CA GLU A 825 37.43 -12.33 4.03
C GLU A 825 38.29 -11.06 3.85
N SER A 826 37.86 -10.12 3.01
CA SER A 826 38.52 -8.84 2.79
C SER A 826 38.42 -7.96 4.04
N ASN A 827 37.22 -7.80 4.60
CA ASN A 827 37.00 -7.01 5.81
C ASN A 827 37.74 -7.61 7.02
N ASN A 828 37.80 -8.94 7.12
CA ASN A 828 38.54 -9.65 8.17
C ASN A 828 40.06 -9.46 8.12
N THR A 829 40.62 -8.79 7.10
CA THR A 829 42.00 -8.28 7.15
C THR A 829 42.22 -7.33 8.35
N TYR A 830 41.16 -6.71 8.87
CA TYR A 830 41.19 -5.91 10.10
C TYR A 830 40.89 -6.69 11.39
N GLY A 831 40.92 -8.03 11.32
CA GLY A 831 40.50 -8.95 12.38
C GLY A 831 39.00 -9.27 12.30
N ALA A 832 38.60 -10.43 12.81
CA ALA A 832 37.18 -10.78 12.92
C ALA A 832 36.45 -9.78 13.84
N GLN A 833 35.17 -9.53 13.54
CA GLN A 833 34.35 -8.66 14.37
C GLN A 833 34.31 -9.19 15.82
N SER A 834 34.42 -8.28 16.80
CA SER A 834 34.34 -8.58 18.22
C SER A 834 33.42 -7.59 18.94
N PRO A 835 32.62 -8.01 19.95
CA PRO A 835 31.69 -7.13 20.64
C PRO A 835 32.34 -5.82 21.12
N ALA A 836 31.66 -4.70 20.84
CA ALA A 836 32.14 -3.37 21.17
C ALA A 836 30.98 -2.44 21.52
N VAL A 837 31.27 -1.43 22.36
CA VAL A 837 30.36 -0.31 22.63
C VAL A 837 30.93 0.94 21.96
N VAL A 838 30.13 1.56 21.09
CA VAL A 838 30.51 2.72 20.29
C VAL A 838 29.91 3.96 20.92
N SER A 839 30.72 5.00 21.14
CA SER A 839 30.25 6.30 21.62
C SER A 839 29.58 7.09 20.49
N CYS A 840 28.41 7.67 20.77
CA CYS A 840 27.71 8.65 19.95
C CYS A 840 27.74 10.05 20.59
N LEU A 841 28.87 10.40 21.20
CA LEU A 841 29.10 11.70 21.82
C LEU A 841 30.20 12.47 21.08
N PRO A 842 30.13 13.82 21.05
CA PRO A 842 31.21 14.64 20.49
C PRO A 842 32.54 14.42 21.22
N ARG A 843 33.64 14.56 20.48
CA ARG A 843 35.01 14.57 21.02
C ARG A 843 35.69 15.87 20.63
N PRO A 844 36.16 16.70 21.58
CA PRO A 844 36.80 17.97 21.27
C PRO A 844 37.97 17.82 20.29
N GLY A 845 38.10 18.79 19.38
CA GLY A 845 39.17 18.84 18.37
C GLY A 845 38.64 18.83 16.93
N LYS A 846 39.60 18.90 15.98
CA LYS A 846 39.35 18.83 14.55
C LYS A 846 38.72 17.48 14.19
N CYS A 847 37.87 17.43 13.19
CA CYS A 847 37.16 16.19 12.89
C CYS A 847 36.85 15.98 11.40
N ILE A 848 36.72 14.70 11.03
CA ILE A 848 36.28 14.21 9.71
C ILE A 848 35.13 13.23 9.94
N LEU A 849 34.10 13.32 9.09
CA LEU A 849 33.02 12.34 9.04
C LEU A 849 33.20 11.47 7.80
N VAL A 850 33.23 10.15 7.97
CA VAL A 850 33.28 9.19 6.86
C VAL A 850 31.97 8.41 6.84
N SER A 851 31.32 8.39 5.67
CA SER A 851 30.05 7.71 5.44
C SER A 851 30.13 6.86 4.17
N GLY A 852 29.32 5.82 4.11
CA GLY A 852 29.36 4.81 3.06
C GLY A 852 29.57 3.43 3.66
N HIS A 853 30.35 2.58 3.00
CA HIS A 853 30.55 1.18 3.40
C HIS A 853 32.04 0.77 3.41
N ASP A 854 32.89 1.52 2.71
CA ASP A 854 34.24 1.07 2.39
C ASP A 854 35.20 1.15 3.59
N LEU A 855 35.52 -0.01 4.18
CA LEU A 855 36.42 -0.12 5.33
C LEU A 855 37.88 0.19 4.97
N LYS A 856 38.28 -0.09 3.73
CA LYS A 856 39.64 0.19 3.25
C LYS A 856 39.88 1.70 3.13
N MET A 857 38.93 2.43 2.56
CA MET A 857 39.00 3.89 2.49
C MET A 857 38.93 4.53 3.88
N LEU A 858 38.12 3.99 4.80
CA LEU A 858 38.11 4.46 6.20
C LEU A 858 39.49 4.27 6.85
N HIS A 859 40.10 3.09 6.69
CA HIS A 859 41.46 2.82 7.16
C HIS A 859 42.47 3.82 6.57
N ASP A 860 42.42 4.08 5.26
CA ASP A 860 43.36 5.00 4.62
C ASP A 860 43.20 6.45 5.12
N VAL A 861 41.98 6.88 5.45
CA VAL A 861 41.74 8.16 6.12
C VAL A 861 42.33 8.18 7.53
N LEU A 862 42.23 7.09 8.30
CA LEU A 862 42.83 6.98 9.62
C LEU A 862 44.37 7.06 9.54
N GLU A 863 44.99 6.36 8.60
CA GLU A 863 46.43 6.42 8.34
C GLU A 863 46.87 7.80 7.87
N ALA A 864 46.10 8.45 6.99
CA ALA A 864 46.37 9.82 6.55
C ALA A 864 46.30 10.82 7.72
N CYS A 865 45.35 10.65 8.65
CA CYS A 865 45.27 11.46 9.87
C CYS A 865 46.46 11.21 10.82
N ALA A 866 46.92 9.96 10.94
CA ALA A 866 48.07 9.60 11.75
C ALA A 866 49.37 10.21 11.18
N ALA A 867 49.58 10.11 9.86
CA ALA A 867 50.68 10.74 9.16
C ALA A 867 50.64 12.27 9.30
N TYR A 868 49.47 12.88 9.13
CA TYR A 868 49.29 14.33 9.29
C TYR A 868 49.63 14.78 10.71
N LYS A 869 49.24 14.02 11.74
CA LYS A 869 49.59 14.30 13.14
C LYS A 869 51.10 14.20 13.37
N ALA A 870 51.77 13.20 12.79
CA ALA A 870 53.22 13.04 12.92
C ALA A 870 53.99 14.21 12.29
N GLU A 871 53.51 14.72 11.16
CA GLU A 871 54.15 15.83 10.42
C GLU A 871 53.81 17.21 11.01
N HIS A 872 52.55 17.45 11.38
CA HIS A 872 52.04 18.79 11.72
C HIS A 872 51.68 18.96 13.21
N GLY A 873 51.70 17.89 14.01
CA GLY A 873 51.33 17.91 15.43
C GLY A 873 49.83 18.06 15.70
N VAL A 874 48.97 18.05 14.68
CA VAL A 874 47.52 18.25 14.80
C VAL A 874 46.79 16.91 14.80
N HIS A 875 46.03 16.63 15.86
CA HIS A 875 45.16 15.45 15.92
C HIS A 875 43.79 15.75 15.31
N ILE A 876 43.29 14.81 14.50
CA ILE A 876 41.99 14.88 13.83
C ILE A 876 41.17 13.65 14.24
N ASN A 877 39.99 13.87 14.82
CA ASN A 877 39.02 12.85 15.19
C ASN A 877 38.23 12.38 13.95
N VAL A 878 38.20 11.08 13.68
CA VAL A 878 37.41 10.49 12.61
C VAL A 878 36.14 9.87 13.20
N PHE A 879 34.98 10.30 12.70
CA PHE A 879 33.67 9.75 13.04
C PHE A 879 33.13 8.94 11.87
N THR A 880 32.47 7.82 12.16
CA THR A 880 31.71 7.07 11.14
C THR A 880 30.26 7.55 11.10
N HIS A 881 29.57 7.31 9.99
CA HIS A 881 28.13 7.57 9.83
C HIS A 881 27.45 6.46 9.03
N GLY A 882 26.18 6.17 9.35
CA GLY A 882 25.37 5.17 8.67
C GLY A 882 26.00 3.78 8.65
N GLU A 883 26.23 3.24 7.45
CA GLU A 883 26.74 1.89 7.21
C GLU A 883 28.21 1.69 7.63
N LEU A 884 28.92 2.71 8.11
CA LEU A 884 30.24 2.55 8.73
C LEU A 884 30.19 2.40 10.26
N LEU A 885 29.01 2.33 10.89
CA LEU A 885 28.88 1.94 12.30
C LEU A 885 29.63 0.63 12.64
N PRO A 886 29.54 -0.44 11.82
CA PRO A 886 30.21 -1.72 12.11
C PRO A 886 31.73 -1.68 12.10
N ALA A 887 32.36 -0.62 11.54
CA ALA A 887 33.82 -0.49 11.55
C ALA A 887 34.42 -0.56 12.96
N HIS A 888 33.65 -0.14 13.97
CA HIS A 888 34.05 -0.20 15.39
C HIS A 888 34.06 -1.63 15.98
N GLY A 889 33.50 -2.61 15.27
CA GLY A 889 33.59 -4.03 15.63
C GLY A 889 34.91 -4.68 15.22
N TYR A 890 35.65 -4.08 14.28
CA TYR A 890 36.91 -4.61 13.76
C TYR A 890 38.10 -4.16 14.64
N PRO A 891 38.84 -5.09 15.29
CA PRO A 891 39.87 -4.74 16.26
C PRO A 891 40.94 -3.78 15.72
N ALA A 892 41.48 -4.04 14.53
CA ALA A 892 42.57 -3.21 13.98
C ALA A 892 42.12 -1.76 13.68
N LEU A 893 40.86 -1.55 13.28
CA LEU A 893 40.33 -0.20 13.06
C LEU A 893 40.07 0.51 14.40
N ARG A 894 39.53 -0.22 15.38
CA ARG A 894 39.21 0.29 16.72
C ARG A 894 40.46 0.70 17.52
N GLU A 895 41.61 0.07 17.27
CA GLU A 895 42.88 0.42 17.89
C GLU A 895 43.41 1.81 17.48
N SER A 896 42.94 2.35 16.34
CA SER A 896 43.37 3.68 15.90
C SER A 896 42.89 4.76 16.87
N PRO A 897 43.80 5.60 17.44
CA PRO A 897 43.40 6.66 18.35
C PRO A 897 42.60 7.77 17.68
N HIS A 898 42.59 7.79 16.33
CA HIS A 898 41.85 8.74 15.52
C HIS A 898 40.39 8.33 15.32
N LEU A 899 40.02 7.04 15.42
CA LEU A 899 38.63 6.62 15.31
C LEU A 899 37.88 6.98 16.61
N ALA A 900 37.10 8.07 16.57
CA ALA A 900 36.57 8.73 17.76
C ALA A 900 35.18 8.24 18.18
N GLY A 901 34.33 7.85 17.22
CA GLY A 901 32.95 7.44 17.51
C GLY A 901 32.07 7.37 16.27
N HIS A 902 30.75 7.38 16.49
CA HIS A 902 29.74 7.38 15.43
C HIS A 902 28.87 8.62 15.52
N PHE A 903 28.59 9.27 14.39
CA PHE A 903 27.77 10.48 14.31
C PHE A 903 26.49 10.20 13.51
N GLY A 904 25.34 10.55 14.08
CA GLY A 904 24.05 10.48 13.40
C GLY A 904 23.45 9.08 13.38
N ALA A 905 22.57 8.85 12.40
CA ALA A 905 21.82 7.60 12.23
C ALA A 905 21.91 7.08 10.78
N ALA A 906 20.80 6.52 10.26
CA ALA A 906 20.73 6.03 8.88
C ALA A 906 20.77 7.17 7.83
N TRP A 907 21.15 6.79 6.61
CA TRP A 907 21.51 7.69 5.51
C TRP A 907 20.49 8.79 5.16
N GLN A 908 19.20 8.54 5.36
CA GLN A 908 18.13 9.48 5.01
C GLN A 908 18.18 10.76 5.86
N ARG A 909 18.77 10.67 7.06
CA ARG A 909 18.88 11.79 7.99
C ARG A 909 20.09 12.67 7.73
N GLN A 910 21.02 12.27 6.87
CA GLN A 910 22.21 13.06 6.55
C GLN A 910 21.87 14.48 6.07
N SER A 911 20.72 14.68 5.40
CA SER A 911 20.27 15.98 4.91
C SER A 911 19.98 16.99 6.02
N LEU A 912 19.76 16.49 7.24
CA LEU A 912 19.67 17.25 8.48
C LEU A 912 20.98 17.17 9.27
N GLU A 913 21.57 15.99 9.40
CA GLU A 913 22.69 15.75 10.32
C GLU A 913 24.02 16.35 9.84
N PHE A 914 24.33 16.30 8.54
CA PHE A 914 25.62 16.76 8.00
C PHE A 914 25.85 18.27 8.19
N ALA A 915 24.80 19.07 8.16
CA ALA A 915 24.88 20.51 8.42
C ALA A 915 25.40 20.81 9.83
N HIS A 916 25.21 19.89 10.77
CA HIS A 916 25.58 20.03 12.18
C HIS A 916 26.93 19.40 12.53
N PHE A 917 27.53 18.61 11.63
CA PHE A 917 28.89 18.15 11.80
C PHE A 917 29.85 19.32 11.55
N PRO A 918 30.84 19.64 12.41
CA PRO A 918 31.66 20.86 12.26
C PRO A 918 32.92 20.69 11.40
N GLY A 919 33.19 19.48 10.88
CA GLY A 919 34.40 19.15 10.11
C GLY A 919 34.15 18.83 8.63
N SER A 920 35.12 18.24 7.93
CA SER A 920 34.93 17.76 6.56
C SER A 920 34.21 16.41 6.52
N ILE A 921 33.56 16.11 5.39
CA ILE A 921 32.70 14.93 5.22
C ILE A 921 33.13 14.18 3.97
N LEU A 922 33.37 12.88 4.07
CA LEU A 922 33.71 12.00 2.96
C LEU A 922 32.60 10.97 2.73
N MET A 923 32.10 10.91 1.49
CA MET A 923 31.19 9.85 1.02
C MET A 923 31.99 8.84 0.18
N THR A 924 32.20 7.65 0.73
CA THR A 924 32.93 6.55 0.05
C THR A 924 32.02 5.74 -0.87
N THR A 925 30.73 5.62 -0.52
CA THR A 925 29.71 4.89 -1.30
C THR A 925 28.32 5.54 -1.14
N ASN A 926 27.26 4.86 -1.60
CA ASN A 926 25.89 5.25 -1.27
C ASN A 926 25.63 5.17 0.25
N CYS A 927 24.69 5.94 0.80
CA CYS A 927 23.72 6.78 0.09
C CYS A 927 24.04 8.27 0.24
N LEU A 928 24.49 8.91 -0.84
CA LEU A 928 24.57 10.37 -0.93
C LEU A 928 23.22 10.95 -1.37
N THR A 929 22.62 11.80 -0.54
CA THR A 929 21.45 12.61 -0.90
C THR A 929 21.87 13.98 -1.41
N HIS A 930 20.94 14.75 -1.94
CA HIS A 930 21.18 16.11 -2.44
C HIS A 930 21.97 16.97 -1.43
N PRO A 931 23.25 17.31 -1.71
CA PRO A 931 24.07 18.12 -0.83
C PRO A 931 23.42 19.47 -0.55
N LYS A 932 23.38 19.88 0.72
CA LYS A 932 22.85 21.18 1.13
C LYS A 932 23.96 22.23 1.17
N MET A 933 23.59 23.51 1.03
CA MET A 933 24.55 24.62 0.91
C MET A 933 25.42 24.77 2.16
N GLU A 934 24.90 24.40 3.32
CA GLU A 934 25.50 24.53 4.65
C GLU A 934 26.74 23.65 4.87
N TYR A 935 26.93 22.61 4.05
CA TYR A 935 28.07 21.69 4.15
C TYR A 935 28.68 21.33 2.79
N LYS A 936 28.20 21.92 1.70
CA LYS A 936 28.61 21.58 0.34
C LYS A 936 30.11 21.79 0.10
N ASP A 937 30.66 22.85 0.66
CA ASP A 937 32.06 23.29 0.55
C ASP A 937 33.06 22.39 1.29
N ARG A 938 32.55 21.58 2.22
CA ARG A 938 33.33 20.64 3.05
C ARG A 938 32.91 19.18 2.84
N LEU A 939 32.12 18.90 1.81
CA LEU A 939 31.75 17.57 1.36
C LEU A 939 32.69 17.09 0.26
N PHE A 940 33.11 15.84 0.35
CA PHE A 940 33.96 15.15 -0.60
C PHE A 940 33.31 13.82 -1.01
N THR A 941 33.58 13.40 -2.24
CA THR A 941 33.18 12.09 -2.77
C THR A 941 34.43 11.30 -3.14
N ALA A 942 34.37 9.97 -3.10
CA ALA A 942 35.46 9.09 -3.57
C ALA A 942 34.89 7.89 -4.35
N GLY A 943 35.77 7.17 -5.05
CA GLY A 943 35.41 5.99 -5.83
C GLY A 943 34.33 6.25 -6.88
N VAL A 944 33.28 5.43 -6.88
CA VAL A 944 32.18 5.57 -7.85
C VAL A 944 31.18 6.67 -7.50
N VAL A 945 31.25 7.25 -6.28
CA VAL A 945 30.34 8.31 -5.82
C VAL A 945 30.61 9.62 -6.55
N GLY A 946 29.58 10.35 -6.94
CA GLY A 946 29.75 11.63 -7.63
C GLY A 946 28.56 12.55 -7.53
N TRP A 947 28.83 13.86 -7.48
CA TRP A 947 27.82 14.90 -7.56
C TRP A 947 28.41 16.16 -8.20
N GLY A 948 27.70 16.77 -9.14
CA GLY A 948 28.19 17.96 -9.85
C GLY A 948 28.56 19.12 -8.92
N GLY A 949 29.82 19.56 -8.99
CA GLY A 949 30.36 20.64 -8.17
C GLY A 949 30.70 20.26 -6.72
N ILE A 950 30.82 18.96 -6.42
CA ILE A 950 31.44 18.46 -5.18
C ILE A 950 32.84 17.94 -5.52
N HIS A 951 33.81 18.18 -4.63
CA HIS A 951 35.19 17.72 -4.84
C HIS A 951 35.23 16.18 -4.80
N HIS A 952 35.84 15.57 -5.83
CA HIS A 952 36.07 14.14 -5.91
C HIS A 952 37.53 13.79 -5.58
N LEU A 953 37.75 12.94 -4.59
CA LEU A 953 39.05 12.41 -4.20
C LEU A 953 39.36 11.15 -5.01
N THR A 954 40.61 11.02 -5.44
CA THR A 954 41.14 9.81 -6.06
C THR A 954 41.96 9.03 -5.03
N ASP A 955 43.26 9.33 -4.92
CA ASP A 955 44.21 8.64 -4.04
C ASP A 955 44.91 9.59 -3.05
N ASP A 956 44.54 10.89 -3.06
CA ASP A 956 45.10 11.91 -2.17
C ASP A 956 44.04 12.45 -1.21
N TYR A 957 44.25 12.22 0.09
CA TYR A 957 43.38 12.70 1.17
C TYR A 957 43.77 14.09 1.70
N LYS A 958 44.86 14.70 1.20
CA LYS A 958 45.30 16.03 1.66
C LYS A 958 44.21 17.10 1.57
N PRO A 959 43.40 17.21 0.49
CA PRO A 959 42.32 18.20 0.43
C PRO A 959 41.27 18.03 1.54
N LEU A 960 40.96 16.78 1.90
CA LEU A 960 40.03 16.45 2.98
C LEU A 960 40.56 16.90 4.35
N LEU A 961 41.85 16.65 4.59
CA LEU A 961 42.56 17.01 5.82
C LEU A 961 42.70 18.53 5.98
N ASP A 962 43.08 19.23 4.92
CA ASP A 962 43.25 20.69 4.93
C ASP A 962 41.92 21.39 5.32
N VAL A 963 40.79 20.92 4.78
CA VAL A 963 39.46 21.43 5.17
C VAL A 963 39.13 21.06 6.62
N ALA A 964 39.40 19.84 7.07
CA ALA A 964 39.15 19.43 8.45
C ALA A 964 39.88 20.32 9.48
N VAL A 965 41.13 20.70 9.17
CA VAL A 965 41.98 21.53 10.03
C VAL A 965 41.56 23.01 9.99
N ALA A 966 41.08 23.51 8.86
CA ALA A 966 40.61 24.88 8.73
C ALA A 966 39.36 25.18 9.58
N PHE A 967 38.48 24.20 9.78
CA PHE A 967 37.26 24.36 10.57
C PHE A 967 37.49 24.19 12.09
N LYS A 968 36.62 24.75 12.93
CA LYS A 968 36.81 24.73 14.40
C LYS A 968 36.77 23.32 15.00
N GLY A 969 36.00 22.40 14.42
CA GLY A 969 35.73 21.10 15.00
C GLY A 969 34.79 21.19 16.23
N PHE A 970 34.75 20.14 17.04
CA PHE A 970 33.99 20.13 18.30
C PHE A 970 34.78 20.79 19.44
N THR A 971 34.08 21.35 20.40
CA THR A 971 34.61 22.02 21.59
C THR A 971 34.27 21.27 22.87
N GLU A 972 34.92 21.63 23.98
CA GLU A 972 34.62 21.11 25.33
C GLU A 972 33.15 21.35 25.75
N ASN A 973 32.49 22.35 25.18
CA ASN A 973 31.08 22.67 25.48
C ASN A 973 30.09 21.78 24.71
N ASP A 974 30.54 21.05 23.69
CA ASP A 974 29.70 20.18 22.89
C ASP A 974 29.52 18.83 23.60
N LEU A 975 28.59 18.78 24.55
CA LEU A 975 28.34 17.57 25.36
C LEU A 975 27.49 16.52 24.63
N LYS A 976 26.73 16.92 23.60
CA LYS A 976 25.91 16.06 22.74
C LYS A 976 25.90 16.61 21.32
N PHE A 977 25.66 15.76 20.32
CA PHE A 977 25.43 16.25 18.96
C PHE A 977 24.17 17.12 18.91
N ASN A 978 24.24 18.24 18.21
CA ASN A 978 23.21 19.28 18.22
C ASN A 978 22.28 19.25 16.99
N TYR A 979 22.23 18.13 16.26
CA TYR A 979 21.29 17.96 15.16
C TYR A 979 19.85 17.76 15.67
N PRO A 980 18.83 18.12 14.87
CA PRO A 980 17.44 17.94 15.25
C PRO A 980 17.12 16.48 15.64
N PRO A 981 16.41 16.23 16.75
CA PRO A 981 16.08 14.87 17.18
C PRO A 981 15.17 14.17 16.17
N ASN A 982 15.24 12.83 16.12
CA ASN A 982 14.26 12.04 15.38
C ASN A 982 12.95 11.98 16.18
N PRO A 983 11.81 12.44 15.65
CA PRO A 983 10.54 12.40 16.37
C PRO A 983 9.96 10.98 16.52
N PHE A 984 10.46 10.00 15.76
CA PHE A 984 9.94 8.62 15.73
C PHE A 984 10.84 7.61 16.46
N VAL A 985 12.12 7.95 16.67
CA VAL A 985 13.13 7.05 17.24
C VAL A 985 13.94 7.81 18.29
N LYS A 986 14.18 7.21 19.45
CA LYS A 986 15.02 7.83 20.49
C LYS A 986 16.47 7.89 20.02
N ALA A 987 17.14 9.01 20.28
CA ALA A 987 18.57 9.12 20.05
C ALA A 987 19.32 8.17 21.01
N ALA A 988 20.24 7.38 20.47
CA ALA A 988 21.12 6.53 21.27
C ALA A 988 22.42 7.30 21.58
N GLU A 989 22.87 7.24 22.82
CA GLU A 989 24.18 7.79 23.21
C GLU A 989 25.31 6.78 22.98
N GLN A 990 24.96 5.49 22.84
CA GLN A 990 25.87 4.40 22.56
C GLN A 990 25.20 3.35 21.67
N TYR A 991 26.00 2.66 20.85
CA TYR A 991 25.56 1.49 20.09
C TYR A 991 26.41 0.27 20.43
N HIS A 992 25.78 -0.90 20.47
CA HIS A 992 26.46 -2.19 20.57
C HIS A 992 26.68 -2.77 19.17
N VAL A 993 27.92 -3.14 18.85
CA VAL A 993 28.32 -3.67 17.53
C VAL A 993 29.25 -4.87 17.69
N GLY A 994 29.62 -5.51 16.59
CA GLY A 994 30.69 -6.52 16.56
C GLY A 994 30.22 -7.94 16.82
N TRP A 995 28.93 -8.23 16.58
CA TRP A 995 28.36 -9.56 16.68
C TRP A 995 28.32 -10.26 15.31
N GLY A 996 29.41 -10.22 14.56
CA GLY A 996 29.56 -10.97 13.29
C GLY A 996 29.52 -12.50 13.49
N SER A 997 29.59 -13.27 12.40
CA SER A 997 29.48 -14.73 12.45
C SER A 997 30.41 -15.38 13.47
N GLU A 998 31.68 -14.97 13.52
CA GLU A 998 32.69 -15.54 14.40
C GLU A 998 32.33 -15.32 15.88
N ALA A 999 31.97 -14.10 16.26
CA ALA A 999 31.56 -13.77 17.63
C ALA A 999 30.29 -14.53 18.07
N VAL A 1000 29.32 -14.68 17.16
CA VAL A 1000 28.09 -15.44 17.43
C VAL A 1000 28.38 -16.94 17.53
N LEU A 1001 29.18 -17.49 16.62
CA LEU A 1001 29.52 -18.91 16.59
C LEU A 1001 30.40 -19.33 17.77
N ASP A 1002 31.30 -18.47 18.25
CA ASP A 1002 32.05 -18.69 19.49
C ASP A 1002 31.13 -18.82 20.71
N SER A 1003 29.94 -18.22 20.64
CA SER A 1003 28.87 -18.29 21.65
C SER A 1003 27.81 -19.35 21.33
N ALA A 1004 27.99 -20.16 20.28
CA ALA A 1004 26.95 -21.07 19.76
C ALA A 1004 26.49 -22.10 20.79
N TRP A 1005 27.41 -22.66 21.60
CA TRP A 1005 27.05 -23.64 22.63
C TRP A 1005 26.06 -23.04 23.64
N THR A 1006 26.34 -21.83 24.14
CA THR A 1006 25.46 -21.10 25.05
C THR A 1006 24.11 -20.78 24.41
N MET A 1007 24.09 -20.41 23.12
CA MET A 1007 22.83 -20.17 22.40
C MET A 1007 22.01 -21.45 22.20
N LEU A 1008 22.66 -22.59 21.91
CA LEU A 1008 22.01 -23.89 21.75
C LEU A 1008 21.45 -24.44 23.06
N GLU A 1009 22.17 -24.27 24.18
CA GLU A 1009 21.66 -24.57 25.52
C GLU A 1009 20.42 -23.72 25.85
N ALA A 1010 20.49 -22.40 25.57
CA ALA A 1010 19.38 -21.48 25.79
C ALA A 1010 18.15 -21.77 24.88
N VAL A 1011 18.36 -22.35 23.69
CA VAL A 1011 17.25 -22.88 22.87
C VAL A 1011 16.68 -24.16 23.50
N SER A 1012 17.55 -25.04 24.00
CA SER A 1012 17.15 -26.34 24.56
C SER A 1012 16.38 -26.22 25.87
N ASP A 1013 16.70 -25.24 26.71
CA ASP A 1013 16.03 -24.98 27.99
C ASP A 1013 14.81 -24.02 27.89
N GLY A 1014 14.56 -23.47 26.70
CA GLY A 1014 13.43 -22.59 26.40
C GLY A 1014 13.67 -21.11 26.71
N THR A 1015 14.87 -20.71 27.14
CA THR A 1015 15.26 -19.30 27.31
C THR A 1015 15.17 -18.52 25.99
N ILE A 1016 15.53 -19.16 24.87
CA ILE A 1016 15.33 -18.67 23.51
C ILE A 1016 14.24 -19.50 22.84
N SER A 1017 13.13 -18.86 22.50
CA SER A 1017 12.05 -19.52 21.75
C SER A 1017 12.22 -19.40 20.24
N ARG A 1018 12.80 -18.29 19.76
CA ARG A 1018 12.87 -17.96 18.32
C ARG A 1018 13.90 -16.87 18.02
N PHE A 1019 14.58 -17.00 16.88
CA PHE A 1019 15.43 -15.99 16.26
C PHE A 1019 14.64 -15.19 15.22
N TYR A 1020 14.94 -13.89 15.12
CA TYR A 1020 14.34 -13.00 14.15
C TYR A 1020 15.44 -12.23 13.42
N VAL A 1021 15.52 -12.36 12.10
CA VAL A 1021 16.36 -11.48 11.28
C VAL A 1021 15.51 -10.27 10.90
N ILE A 1022 15.79 -9.12 11.53
CA ILE A 1022 15.09 -7.85 11.28
C ILE A 1022 16.13 -6.83 10.85
N GLY A 1023 16.14 -6.46 9.57
CA GLY A 1023 17.18 -5.59 9.04
C GLY A 1023 17.13 -5.45 7.54
N GLY A 1024 18.21 -4.97 6.95
CA GLY A 1024 18.33 -4.61 5.55
C GLY A 1024 18.54 -3.11 5.39
N CYS A 1025 17.78 -2.47 4.50
CA CYS A 1025 17.95 -1.05 4.20
C CYS A 1025 16.83 -0.17 4.76
N ASP A 1026 17.21 0.88 5.49
CA ASP A 1026 16.30 1.92 5.96
C ASP A 1026 15.97 2.95 4.87
N GLY A 1027 14.99 3.82 5.14
CA GLY A 1027 14.60 4.93 4.30
C GLY A 1027 13.80 5.99 5.05
N TYR A 1028 13.23 6.94 4.32
CA TYR A 1028 12.36 7.99 4.86
C TYR A 1028 11.17 7.40 5.63
N GLU A 1029 10.70 8.17 6.62
CA GLU A 1029 9.63 7.85 7.55
C GLU A 1029 8.28 7.58 6.86
N GLY A 1030 7.43 6.77 7.50
CA GLY A 1030 6.16 6.28 6.97
C GLY A 1030 5.81 4.93 7.60
N GLU A 1031 5.48 3.93 6.78
CA GLU A 1031 5.20 2.55 7.22
C GLU A 1031 6.41 1.82 7.86
N ARG A 1032 7.59 2.47 7.92
CA ARG A 1032 8.81 1.89 8.50
C ARG A 1032 8.82 1.88 10.04
N SER A 1033 7.88 2.56 10.70
CA SER A 1033 7.68 2.37 12.16
C SER A 1033 7.35 0.92 12.50
N TYR A 1034 6.75 0.18 11.56
CA TYR A 1034 6.49 -1.26 11.65
C TYR A 1034 7.68 -2.05 12.19
N TYR A 1035 8.92 -1.77 11.77
CA TYR A 1035 10.09 -2.53 12.22
C TYR A 1035 10.44 -2.25 13.68
N THR A 1036 10.26 -1.00 14.12
CA THR A 1036 10.42 -0.59 15.52
C THR A 1036 9.34 -1.22 16.38
N ASP A 1037 8.09 -1.12 15.93
CA ASP A 1037 6.91 -1.67 16.61
C ASP A 1037 7.00 -3.20 16.71
N LEU A 1038 7.45 -3.86 15.64
CA LEU A 1038 7.71 -5.30 15.60
C LEU A 1038 8.74 -5.72 16.64
N ALA A 1039 9.94 -5.14 16.59
CA ALA A 1039 11.01 -5.52 17.52
C ALA A 1039 10.64 -5.24 18.98
N ALA A 1040 9.92 -4.15 19.25
CA ALA A 1040 9.44 -3.82 20.59
C ALA A 1040 8.36 -4.77 21.11
N ALA A 1041 7.53 -5.32 20.23
CA ALA A 1041 6.44 -6.24 20.59
C ALA A 1041 6.89 -7.71 20.71
N LEU A 1042 8.12 -8.05 20.32
CA LEU A 1042 8.61 -9.43 20.38
C LEU A 1042 8.68 -9.95 21.84
N PRO A 1043 8.32 -11.23 22.07
CA PRO A 1043 8.43 -11.87 23.39
C PRO A 1043 9.84 -11.75 23.98
N SER A 1044 9.96 -11.73 25.31
CA SER A 1044 11.24 -11.65 26.02
C SER A 1044 12.18 -12.85 25.79
N THR A 1045 11.67 -13.92 25.18
CA THR A 1045 12.42 -15.12 24.77
C THR A 1045 12.94 -15.04 23.32
N SER A 1046 12.82 -13.88 22.67
CA SER A 1046 13.23 -13.69 21.27
C SER A 1046 14.66 -13.18 21.16
N VAL A 1047 15.43 -13.63 20.17
CA VAL A 1047 16.73 -13.04 19.81
C VAL A 1047 16.63 -12.40 18.43
N VAL A 1048 17.01 -11.12 18.31
CA VAL A 1048 16.97 -10.35 17.07
C VAL A 1048 18.38 -10.24 16.51
N LEU A 1049 18.54 -10.68 15.26
CA LEU A 1049 19.73 -10.48 14.46
C LEU A 1049 19.47 -9.34 13.48
N THR A 1050 20.29 -8.30 13.49
CA THR A 1050 20.13 -7.16 12.57
C THR A 1050 21.34 -6.96 11.68
N VAL A 1051 21.10 -6.46 10.47
CA VAL A 1051 22.08 -6.22 9.42
C VAL A 1051 21.73 -4.95 8.68
N GLY A 1052 22.73 -4.21 8.23
CA GLY A 1052 22.56 -3.00 7.43
C GLY A 1052 21.78 -1.88 8.14
N CYS A 1053 21.54 -0.78 7.44
CA CYS A 1053 21.07 0.46 8.06
C CYS A 1053 19.63 0.38 8.58
N GLY A 1054 18.88 -0.67 8.24
CA GLY A 1054 17.61 -1.00 8.91
C GLY A 1054 17.75 -1.09 10.44
N LYS A 1055 18.95 -1.43 10.94
CA LYS A 1055 19.28 -1.48 12.37
C LYS A 1055 18.96 -0.20 13.13
N PHE A 1056 19.03 0.97 12.50
CA PHE A 1056 18.77 2.24 13.19
C PHE A 1056 17.30 2.38 13.64
N ARG A 1057 16.40 1.53 13.13
CA ARG A 1057 15.02 1.40 13.62
C ARG A 1057 14.89 0.66 14.94
N ILE A 1058 15.91 -0.12 15.35
CA ILE A 1058 15.79 -1.05 16.49
C ILE A 1058 16.98 -1.00 17.46
N ASN A 1059 18.16 -0.55 17.04
CA ASN A 1059 19.39 -0.50 17.87
C ASN A 1059 19.32 0.44 19.08
N HIS A 1060 18.26 1.25 19.20
CA HIS A 1060 18.01 2.09 20.36
C HIS A 1060 17.11 1.42 21.41
N LEU A 1061 16.57 0.23 21.11
CA LEU A 1061 15.73 -0.55 22.00
C LEU A 1061 16.60 -1.33 22.99
N ASP A 1062 16.25 -1.27 24.26
CA ASP A 1062 16.82 -2.16 25.27
C ASP A 1062 16.00 -3.46 25.31
N MET A 1063 16.58 -4.52 24.76
CA MET A 1063 15.98 -5.86 24.74
C MET A 1063 16.52 -6.77 25.85
N GLY A 1064 17.43 -6.30 26.70
CA GLY A 1064 18.10 -7.11 27.72
C GLY A 1064 19.04 -8.18 27.15
N THR A 1065 19.37 -9.16 28.00
CA THR A 1065 20.30 -10.27 27.70
C THR A 1065 19.58 -11.62 27.60
N ILE A 1066 20.23 -12.60 27.00
CA ILE A 1066 19.78 -13.99 26.93
C ILE A 1066 19.98 -14.61 28.33
N GLY A 1067 18.92 -14.69 29.12
CA GLY A 1067 19.00 -15.16 30.51
C GLY A 1067 20.07 -14.40 31.31
N GLU A 1068 20.87 -15.14 32.07
CA GLU A 1068 22.00 -14.61 32.87
C GLU A 1068 23.35 -14.65 32.13
N THR A 1069 23.36 -14.96 30.83
CA THR A 1069 24.61 -15.18 30.04
C THR A 1069 25.39 -13.89 29.77
N GLY A 1070 24.75 -12.72 29.90
CA GLY A 1070 25.32 -11.43 29.52
C GLY A 1070 25.34 -11.15 28.01
N ILE A 1071 24.92 -12.11 27.16
CA ILE A 1071 24.82 -11.93 25.71
C ILE A 1071 23.57 -11.10 25.39
N PRO A 1072 23.66 -9.98 24.63
CA PRO A 1072 22.49 -9.18 24.27
C PRO A 1072 21.47 -9.96 23.44
N ARG A 1073 20.18 -9.62 23.60
CA ARG A 1073 19.11 -10.18 22.75
C ARG A 1073 19.01 -9.51 21.38
N LEU A 1074 19.62 -8.34 21.20
CA LEU A 1074 19.73 -7.65 19.92
C LEU A 1074 21.20 -7.69 19.46
N LEU A 1075 21.46 -8.45 18.40
CA LEU A 1075 22.80 -8.70 17.88
C LEU A 1075 22.97 -8.00 16.53
N ASP A 1076 23.83 -6.98 16.49
CA ASP A 1076 24.21 -6.29 15.26
C ASP A 1076 25.34 -7.05 14.56
N LEU A 1077 24.99 -7.73 13.46
CA LEU A 1077 25.93 -8.52 12.66
C LEU A 1077 26.83 -7.66 11.76
N GLY A 1078 26.47 -6.40 11.53
CA GLY A 1078 27.25 -5.46 10.74
C GLY A 1078 26.49 -4.81 9.57
N GLN A 1079 27.20 -4.54 8.48
CA GLN A 1079 26.72 -3.87 7.27
C GLN A 1079 25.71 -4.74 6.51
N CYS A 1080 25.13 -4.24 5.42
CA CYS A 1080 24.23 -5.05 4.60
C CYS A 1080 24.92 -6.30 3.99
N ASN A 1081 26.23 -6.24 3.69
CA ASN A 1081 27.03 -7.41 3.28
C ASN A 1081 27.13 -8.48 4.38
N ASP A 1082 27.07 -8.10 5.65
CA ASP A 1082 27.11 -9.05 6.77
C ASP A 1082 25.82 -9.86 6.92
N SER A 1083 24.85 -9.69 6.00
CA SER A 1083 23.87 -10.73 5.68
C SER A 1083 24.50 -12.11 5.42
N TYR A 1084 25.76 -12.14 4.97
CA TYR A 1084 26.58 -13.35 4.93
C TYR A 1084 26.71 -14.02 6.30
N SER A 1085 27.02 -13.23 7.35
CA SER A 1085 27.08 -13.73 8.72
C SER A 1085 25.74 -14.33 9.15
N ALA A 1086 24.61 -13.69 8.82
CA ALA A 1086 23.27 -14.23 9.13
C ALA A 1086 23.04 -15.60 8.47
N VAL A 1087 23.44 -15.75 7.20
CA VAL A 1087 23.36 -17.03 6.47
C VAL A 1087 24.27 -18.08 7.10
N GLN A 1088 25.51 -17.75 7.44
CA GLN A 1088 26.44 -18.68 8.10
C GLN A 1088 25.91 -19.16 9.45
N ILE A 1089 25.38 -18.24 10.27
CA ILE A 1089 24.77 -18.56 11.56
C ILE A 1089 23.57 -19.50 11.36
N ALA A 1090 22.68 -19.20 10.41
CA ALA A 1090 21.52 -20.06 10.14
C ALA A 1090 21.95 -21.47 9.67
N LEU A 1091 22.92 -21.58 8.77
CA LEU A 1091 23.43 -22.88 8.32
C LEU A 1091 24.09 -23.67 9.45
N ALA A 1092 24.89 -23.01 10.29
CA ALA A 1092 25.53 -23.65 11.43
C ALA A 1092 24.51 -24.13 12.48
N LEU A 1093 23.48 -23.32 12.78
CA LEU A 1093 22.39 -23.72 13.67
C LEU A 1093 21.58 -24.89 13.10
N ALA A 1094 21.26 -24.87 11.81
CA ALA A 1094 20.56 -25.98 11.14
C ALA A 1094 21.36 -27.29 11.22
N GLN A 1095 22.68 -27.21 11.00
CA GLN A 1095 23.58 -28.35 11.15
C GLN A 1095 23.64 -28.86 12.59
N ALA A 1096 23.76 -27.97 13.58
CA ALA A 1096 23.82 -28.33 14.98
C ALA A 1096 22.52 -28.98 15.48
N LEU A 1097 21.37 -28.50 15.01
CA LEU A 1097 20.04 -29.02 15.34
C LEU A 1097 19.59 -30.18 14.43
N GLN A 1098 20.42 -30.58 13.47
CA GLN A 1098 20.14 -31.65 12.51
C GLN A 1098 18.81 -31.47 11.74
N CYS A 1099 18.52 -30.25 11.31
CA CYS A 1099 17.29 -29.89 10.57
C CYS A 1099 17.59 -29.08 9.29
N GLY A 1100 16.57 -28.84 8.47
CA GLY A 1100 16.69 -27.88 7.37
C GLY A 1100 16.69 -26.44 7.87
N VAL A 1101 17.23 -25.50 7.08
CA VAL A 1101 17.24 -24.06 7.42
C VAL A 1101 15.82 -23.51 7.61
N ASN A 1102 14.85 -24.01 6.83
CA ASN A 1102 13.45 -23.62 6.95
C ASN A 1102 12.73 -24.23 8.16
N ASP A 1103 13.32 -25.22 8.82
CA ASP A 1103 12.78 -25.86 10.03
C ASP A 1103 13.27 -25.18 11.31
N LEU A 1104 14.26 -24.27 11.19
CA LEU A 1104 14.77 -23.53 12.33
C LEU A 1104 13.66 -22.67 12.96
N PRO A 1105 13.75 -22.40 14.27
CA PRO A 1105 12.95 -21.36 14.90
C PRO A 1105 13.50 -19.99 14.50
N LEU A 1106 13.45 -19.67 13.20
CA LEU A 1106 13.93 -18.45 12.57
C LEU A 1106 12.80 -17.81 11.77
N SER A 1107 12.66 -16.49 11.89
CA SER A 1107 11.77 -15.69 11.06
C SER A 1107 12.53 -14.53 10.44
N ILE A 1108 12.30 -14.25 9.16
CA ILE A 1108 13.07 -13.25 8.40
C ILE A 1108 12.14 -12.13 7.95
N VAL A 1109 12.43 -10.91 8.39
CA VAL A 1109 11.68 -9.70 8.07
C VAL A 1109 12.65 -8.66 7.50
N LEU A 1110 12.70 -8.59 6.16
CA LEU A 1110 13.61 -7.73 5.43
C LEU A 1110 12.98 -6.36 5.14
N SER A 1111 13.66 -5.33 5.62
CA SER A 1111 13.52 -3.97 5.11
C SER A 1111 14.37 -3.80 3.86
N TRP A 1112 13.79 -3.24 2.80
CA TRP A 1112 14.53 -3.00 1.55
C TRP A 1112 14.41 -1.54 1.10
N PHE A 1113 15.38 -1.10 0.31
CA PHE A 1113 15.38 0.22 -0.30
C PHE A 1113 16.14 0.24 -1.62
N GLU A 1114 17.37 -0.27 -1.67
CA GLU A 1114 18.22 -0.19 -2.86
C GLU A 1114 18.74 -1.56 -3.32
N GLN A 1115 19.68 -1.57 -4.26
CA GLN A 1115 20.01 -2.76 -5.05
C GLN A 1115 20.80 -3.82 -4.28
N LYS A 1116 21.59 -3.45 -3.25
CA LYS A 1116 22.25 -4.42 -2.37
C LYS A 1116 21.23 -5.27 -1.62
N SER A 1117 20.11 -4.68 -1.19
CA SER A 1117 19.02 -5.48 -0.59
C SER A 1117 18.33 -6.45 -1.57
N ILE A 1118 18.30 -6.12 -2.87
CA ILE A 1118 17.75 -7.02 -3.89
C ILE A 1118 18.64 -8.24 -4.10
N VAL A 1119 19.96 -8.05 -4.22
CA VAL A 1119 20.87 -9.19 -4.41
C VAL A 1119 20.95 -10.08 -3.15
N VAL A 1120 20.82 -9.50 -1.96
CA VAL A 1120 20.69 -10.28 -0.71
C VAL A 1120 19.41 -11.11 -0.71
N LEU A 1121 18.26 -10.54 -1.10
CA LEU A 1121 17.03 -11.31 -1.29
C LEU A 1121 17.24 -12.47 -2.28
N LEU A 1122 17.88 -12.21 -3.43
CA LEU A 1122 18.19 -13.26 -4.41
C LEU A 1122 19.08 -14.36 -3.82
N SER A 1123 20.09 -14.02 -3.01
CA SER A 1123 20.91 -15.00 -2.30
C SER A 1123 20.06 -15.90 -1.39
N LEU A 1124 19.15 -15.32 -0.59
CA LEU A 1124 18.27 -16.10 0.29
C LEU A 1124 17.32 -17.01 -0.51
N LEU A 1125 16.71 -16.50 -1.58
CA LEU A 1125 15.84 -17.30 -2.45
C LEU A 1125 16.61 -18.43 -3.14
N SER A 1126 17.86 -18.17 -3.55
CA SER A 1126 18.71 -19.18 -4.20
C SER A 1126 19.13 -20.33 -3.26
N LEU A 1127 19.14 -20.08 -1.95
CA LEU A 1127 19.35 -21.08 -0.91
C LEU A 1127 18.07 -21.87 -0.57
N GLY A 1128 16.94 -21.56 -1.22
CA GLY A 1128 15.65 -22.17 -0.94
C GLY A 1128 15.03 -21.74 0.39
N ILE A 1129 15.47 -20.62 0.96
CA ILE A 1129 14.89 -20.06 2.18
C ILE A 1129 13.48 -19.55 1.86
N ARG A 1130 12.52 -19.93 2.70
CA ARG A 1130 11.10 -19.60 2.54
C ARG A 1130 10.63 -18.67 3.67
N ASN A 1131 9.40 -18.19 3.55
CA ASN A 1131 8.70 -17.42 4.58
C ASN A 1131 9.36 -16.06 4.90
N ILE A 1132 9.99 -15.45 3.89
CA ILE A 1132 10.61 -14.13 4.02
C ILE A 1132 9.51 -13.06 3.91
N ARG A 1133 9.40 -12.17 4.89
CA ARG A 1133 8.58 -10.96 4.80
C ARG A 1133 9.42 -9.82 4.25
N VAL A 1134 8.94 -9.12 3.22
CA VAL A 1134 9.60 -7.95 2.63
C VAL A 1134 8.74 -6.70 2.79
N GLY A 1135 9.37 -5.56 3.07
CA GLY A 1135 8.66 -4.29 3.23
C GLY A 1135 9.56 -3.04 3.22
N PRO A 1136 8.98 -1.85 3.44
CA PRO A 1136 7.57 -1.64 3.79
C PRO A 1136 6.59 -1.83 2.63
N SER A 1137 7.04 -1.56 1.40
CA SER A 1137 6.25 -1.78 0.17
C SER A 1137 6.85 -2.89 -0.68
N VAL A 1138 6.06 -3.47 -1.59
CA VAL A 1138 6.59 -4.36 -2.63
C VAL A 1138 7.48 -3.56 -3.59
N PRO A 1139 8.60 -4.12 -4.07
CA PRO A 1139 9.34 -3.53 -5.18
C PRO A 1139 8.45 -3.27 -6.40
N SER A 1140 8.44 -2.03 -6.88
CA SER A 1140 7.56 -1.59 -7.97
C SER A 1140 7.78 -2.30 -9.31
N PHE A 1141 8.97 -2.89 -9.49
CA PHE A 1141 9.29 -3.73 -10.64
C PHE A 1141 8.76 -5.17 -10.49
N LEU A 1142 8.17 -5.55 -9.35
CA LEU A 1142 7.46 -6.81 -9.16
C LEU A 1142 5.96 -6.57 -9.29
N ARG A 1143 5.41 -6.87 -10.47
CA ARG A 1143 3.95 -6.87 -10.69
C ARG A 1143 3.28 -7.94 -9.80
N PRO A 1144 1.98 -7.82 -9.49
CA PRO A 1144 1.26 -8.82 -8.69
C PRO A 1144 1.44 -10.26 -9.19
N SER A 1145 1.45 -10.48 -10.51
CA SER A 1145 1.73 -11.79 -11.10
C SER A 1145 3.11 -12.35 -10.76
N VAL A 1146 4.14 -11.51 -10.76
CA VAL A 1146 5.51 -11.91 -10.37
C VAL A 1146 5.60 -12.19 -8.88
N LEU A 1147 4.98 -11.33 -8.06
CA LEU A 1147 4.93 -11.56 -6.61
C LEU A 1147 4.21 -12.87 -6.29
N LYS A 1148 3.16 -13.21 -7.04
CA LYS A 1148 2.47 -14.50 -6.95
C LYS A 1148 3.40 -15.67 -7.25
N VAL A 1149 4.18 -15.62 -8.33
CA VAL A 1149 5.18 -16.66 -8.66
C VAL A 1149 6.21 -16.83 -7.53
N LEU A 1150 6.73 -15.72 -6.99
CA LEU A 1150 7.68 -15.75 -5.87
C LEU A 1150 7.03 -16.25 -4.56
N HIS A 1151 5.75 -15.93 -4.35
CA HIS A 1151 4.96 -16.43 -3.24
C HIS A 1151 4.71 -17.94 -3.34
N GLU A 1152 4.29 -18.46 -4.49
CA GLU A 1152 4.05 -19.89 -4.69
C GLU A 1152 5.34 -20.71 -4.49
N LYS A 1153 6.47 -20.23 -5.02
CA LYS A 1153 7.74 -20.95 -4.96
C LYS A 1153 8.39 -20.84 -3.58
N PHE A 1154 8.48 -19.63 -3.02
CA PHE A 1154 9.27 -19.35 -1.81
C PHE A 1154 8.45 -18.93 -0.60
N ASN A 1155 7.13 -18.82 -0.72
CA ASN A 1155 6.27 -18.19 0.29
C ASN A 1155 6.79 -16.78 0.68
N LEU A 1156 7.26 -16.02 -0.32
CA LEU A 1156 7.62 -14.62 -0.14
C LEU A 1156 6.35 -13.84 0.21
N MET A 1157 6.40 -13.09 1.31
CA MET A 1157 5.26 -12.36 1.86
C MET A 1157 5.58 -10.87 1.94
N THR A 1158 4.55 -10.04 1.90
CA THR A 1158 4.67 -8.64 2.33
C THR A 1158 4.48 -8.55 3.84
N ILE A 1159 5.02 -7.51 4.46
CA ILE A 1159 4.62 -7.17 5.82
C ILE A 1159 3.10 -6.89 5.89
N GLY A 1160 2.47 -7.24 7.02
CA GLY A 1160 1.07 -6.96 7.30
C GLY A 1160 0.85 -5.52 7.76
N ALA A 1161 -0.43 -5.12 7.79
CA ALA A 1161 -0.84 -3.82 8.34
C ALA A 1161 -0.85 -3.81 9.88
N ASP A 1162 -0.81 -4.98 10.51
CA ASP A 1162 -0.79 -5.18 11.95
C ASP A 1162 0.42 -6.04 12.35
N VAL A 1163 1.26 -5.49 13.22
CA VAL A 1163 2.45 -6.15 13.75
C VAL A 1163 2.09 -7.40 14.56
N GLN A 1164 1.00 -7.35 15.33
CA GLN A 1164 0.64 -8.45 16.22
C GLN A 1164 0.25 -9.70 15.43
N SER A 1165 -0.55 -9.55 14.38
CA SER A 1165 -0.88 -10.64 13.46
C SER A 1165 0.37 -11.25 12.80
N ASP A 1166 1.35 -10.44 12.40
CA ASP A 1166 2.60 -10.95 11.84
C ASP A 1166 3.42 -11.74 12.86
N ILE A 1167 3.50 -11.26 14.10
CA ILE A 1167 4.15 -11.98 15.20
C ILE A 1167 3.47 -13.32 15.43
N GLU A 1168 2.13 -13.36 15.49
CA GLU A 1168 1.37 -14.59 15.67
C GLU A 1168 1.63 -15.61 14.55
N HIS A 1169 1.64 -15.15 13.30
CA HIS A 1169 1.96 -16.01 12.15
C HIS A 1169 3.40 -16.53 12.22
N MET A 1170 4.39 -15.67 12.52
CA MET A 1170 5.79 -16.08 12.66
C MET A 1170 6.00 -17.09 13.79
N ILE A 1171 5.34 -16.89 14.94
CA ILE A 1171 5.39 -17.83 16.08
C ILE A 1171 4.76 -19.17 15.69
N ALA A 1172 3.65 -19.15 14.95
CA ALA A 1172 3.02 -20.36 14.42
C ALA A 1172 3.82 -21.07 13.32
N GLY A 1173 4.95 -20.51 12.90
CA GLY A 1173 5.81 -21.04 11.84
C GLY A 1173 5.24 -20.83 10.44
N ASP A 1174 4.42 -19.80 10.24
CA ASP A 1174 3.83 -19.40 8.97
C ASP A 1174 3.09 -20.55 8.24
N LYS A 1175 2.49 -21.47 9.01
CA LYS A 1175 1.72 -22.60 8.49
C LYS A 1175 0.35 -22.13 7.95
N PRO A 1176 -0.14 -22.68 6.83
CA PRO A 1176 -1.45 -22.33 6.28
C PRO A 1176 -2.57 -22.62 7.29
N ALA A 1177 -3.59 -21.75 7.33
CA ALA A 1177 -4.67 -21.70 8.34
C ALA A 1177 -5.39 -23.04 8.61
N ALA A 1178 -5.35 -24.00 7.68
CA ALA A 1178 -5.88 -25.34 7.88
C ALA A 1178 -5.18 -26.14 9.01
N ALA A 1179 -3.93 -25.83 9.34
CA ALA A 1179 -3.14 -26.52 10.37
C ALA A 1179 -3.24 -25.91 11.78
N LEU A 1180 -3.72 -24.65 11.89
CA LEU A 1180 -3.82 -23.91 13.16
C LEU A 1180 -4.96 -24.41 14.08
N ASN A 1181 -5.94 -25.12 13.53
CA ASN A 1181 -7.02 -25.73 14.32
C ASN A 1181 -6.56 -26.95 15.15
N HIS A 1182 -5.36 -27.50 14.90
CA HIS A 1182 -4.85 -28.64 15.67
C HIS A 1182 -4.11 -28.21 16.94
N TYR A 1183 -3.50 -27.03 16.95
CA TYR A 1183 -2.77 -26.47 18.10
C TYR A 1183 -3.68 -25.77 19.13
N ARG A 1184 -4.96 -25.58 18.84
CA ARG A 1184 -5.95 -25.09 19.83
C ARG A 1184 -6.57 -26.21 20.67
N SER A 1185 -6.24 -27.48 20.38
CA SER A 1185 -6.77 -28.66 21.07
C SER A 1185 -5.73 -29.47 21.87
N THR A 1186 -4.49 -28.97 21.96
CA THR A 1186 -3.39 -29.52 22.76
C THR A 1186 -2.68 -28.37 23.45
#